data_AF-A0A3N2R2U9-F1
#
_entry.id   AF-A0A3N2R2U9-F1
#
_cell.length_a   1.000
_cell.length_b   1.000
_cell.length_c   1.000
_cell.angle_alpha   90.00
_cell.angle_beta   90.00
_cell.angle_gamma   90.00
#
_symmetry.space_group_name_H-M   'P 1'
#
loop_
_entity.id
_entity.type
_entity.pdbx_description
1 polymer ?
#
loop_
_entity_poly.entity_id
_entity_poly.type
_entity_poly.pdbx_seq_one_letter_code
_entity_poly.pdbx_strand_id
1 'polypeptide(L)'
;MFRKTLISLAVASTVGLSGCLDDGSNTKNANPDYKISNPDFSGKTWPIFNPITSELPIPNDLIFDSDQTDGTFGVSDSSPPVTTALNELSGASTVAPAVIQLNGKVDASTVKAGSTVFLIELKYASGDPVQALSNSEPPTIDPDNQPSFRADVETLDGTSAIRILPLKPLDPRKRYVVAVTTGIKDVSGQNIVGSPSYQSLTDEEQPLGNSALAPVRTLINSLWEPLVTAATSGAVTDSNLALTYSFTTSNDEKVLQYIAEPASWFADQLQTFLSVSAAKKVTGAAKFYSKETLDPETWDLNDDGSVTAADFDLNADGKITPADFLIGGDDTFGYDDTSAAVSAAVGSYPTAALKVALSPIFDAPPPAGCDGLMGKSAIACTGVALASNFSDLMPIQDDRGASDFTFDTSSVLPVPLVSAVTSPILSNAGLAQNDVLVAQGTLSLPYFLSTSKQGIVSDSWVADSGLAYGLNEAFSSLGLKIPQADPSKSTAVNYIFPFPKKQTDVEVPVLVLLPNPSGDNTIPKNGKTIIYQHGITTDRSAALTFGTLLAAQGFTVVAIDQPLHGVAAFSADEQEELTRTLLSSTGASDSQVDALTPLVLAGNVSNLAAALGGDTATAMSLINTTQNAGSTIPGIARMTGHERHFGYYAAQPSTPAKIDYENGVGDSGSLFINLTSFLTTRDNLRESAVDQMNLRASLSEDVTIKTGVTIPSGDIYFVGHSLGTITGTPFVAAVNANQISETIDPNVKANDITAASMLTPGGGIVRLLENSPTFAPRILLGLQQSAGLAQGDADLETYFNIFQATVDTADPVNFVDNLADQGSTVLFSEVENDTVIPNAADDDVWGIPALDATLTPAQTGLPINVTVKSFSAPLAGTNPLSLGFDDGLADPLFHIYKQADYPAADGEDSLSHGTPVSAQPAAAFGTMAVETCVTFGEAAGDCSP
;
A
#
# COMPACT_ATOMS: atom_id res chain seq x y z
N MET A 1 13.31 32.63 -7.69
CA MET A 1 12.31 33.72 -7.71
C MET A 1 10.92 33.13 -7.92
N PHE A 2 10.51 32.21 -7.04
CA PHE A 2 9.28 31.44 -7.21
C PHE A 2 8.62 31.30 -5.84
N ARG A 3 7.93 32.36 -5.41
CA ARG A 3 7.35 32.44 -4.05
C ARG A 3 5.90 31.94 -3.98
N LYS A 4 5.28 31.44 -5.05
CA LYS A 4 3.82 31.24 -5.10
C LYS A 4 3.28 30.06 -5.94
N THR A 5 4.09 29.07 -6.33
CA THR A 5 3.69 28.14 -7.40
C THR A 5 3.33 26.70 -7.02
N LEU A 6 3.18 26.36 -5.75
CA LEU A 6 2.64 25.04 -5.42
C LEU A 6 1.12 25.12 -5.34
N ILE A 7 0.50 24.47 -6.33
CA ILE A 7 -0.89 24.01 -6.40
C ILE A 7 -1.93 25.13 -6.18
N SER A 8 -2.22 25.89 -7.23
CA SER A 8 -3.48 26.65 -7.31
C SER A 8 -4.38 25.97 -8.34
N LEU A 9 -5.01 24.88 -7.92
CA LEU A 9 -6.21 24.39 -8.59
C LEU A 9 -7.35 25.27 -8.08
N ALA A 10 -7.53 26.45 -8.68
CA ALA A 10 -8.58 27.38 -8.28
C ALA A 10 -9.96 26.89 -8.76
N VAL A 11 -10.43 25.79 -8.17
CA VAL A 11 -11.86 25.47 -8.04
C VAL A 11 -12.11 25.55 -6.54
N ALA A 12 -13.00 26.46 -6.10
CA ALA A 12 -13.26 26.68 -4.68
C ALA A 12 -13.68 25.35 -3.99
N SER A 13 -12.73 24.65 -3.39
CA SER A 13 -12.84 23.30 -2.85
C SER A 13 -13.42 23.35 -1.43
N THR A 14 -14.69 23.73 -1.32
CA THR A 14 -15.53 23.44 -0.13
C THR A 14 -16.81 22.75 -0.61
N VAL A 15 -16.63 21.67 -1.36
CA VAL A 15 -17.67 20.85 -1.97
C VAL A 15 -17.99 19.77 -0.93
N GLY A 16 -19.08 19.91 -0.18
CA GLY A 16 -19.50 18.90 0.79
C GLY A 16 -20.23 17.76 0.08
N LEU A 17 -19.68 16.54 0.07
CA LEU A 17 -20.33 15.38 -0.54
C LEU A 17 -21.67 15.06 0.15
N SER A 18 -22.77 15.64 -0.35
CA SER A 18 -24.13 15.40 0.19
C SER A 18 -24.91 14.32 -0.57
N GLY A 19 -24.31 13.73 -1.62
CA GLY A 19 -25.01 12.81 -2.53
C GLY A 19 -24.76 11.32 -2.31
N CYS A 20 -23.62 10.93 -1.73
CA CYS A 20 -23.15 9.53 -1.64
C CYS A 20 -22.66 9.10 -0.24
N LEU A 21 -22.84 9.92 0.79
CA LEU A 21 -22.31 9.67 2.14
C LEU A 21 -23.23 10.20 3.26
N ASP A 22 -24.49 10.50 2.96
CA ASP A 22 -25.41 11.09 3.94
C ASP A 22 -26.12 9.98 4.72
N ASP A 23 -25.93 9.98 6.05
CA ASP A 23 -26.40 8.94 6.95
C ASP A 23 -27.87 8.59 6.69
N GLY A 24 -28.15 7.30 6.50
CA GLY A 24 -29.46 6.71 6.19
C GLY A 24 -30.56 6.88 7.25
N SER A 25 -30.70 8.04 7.88
CA SER A 25 -31.83 8.40 8.74
C SER A 25 -32.35 9.81 8.48
N ASN A 26 -33.52 9.87 7.85
CA ASN A 26 -34.39 11.07 7.73
C ASN A 26 -33.82 12.28 6.98
N THR A 27 -33.55 12.11 5.69
CA THR A 27 -34.46 12.60 4.65
C THR A 27 -34.12 11.82 3.40
N LYS A 28 -35.11 11.13 2.79
CA LYS A 28 -35.00 10.85 1.36
C LYS A 28 -34.61 12.17 0.72
N ASN A 29 -33.53 12.22 -0.04
CA ASN A 29 -33.28 13.31 -0.97
C ASN A 29 -34.51 13.36 -1.87
N ALA A 30 -35.50 14.13 -1.44
CA ALA A 30 -36.54 14.63 -2.27
C ALA A 30 -35.76 15.50 -3.23
N ASN A 31 -35.39 14.89 -4.35
CA ASN A 31 -35.16 15.54 -5.62
C ASN A 31 -35.93 16.87 -5.56
N PRO A 32 -35.28 18.05 -5.61
CA PRO A 32 -36.02 19.30 -5.56
C PRO A 32 -37.18 19.13 -6.53
N ASP A 33 -38.41 19.17 -5.99
CA ASP A 33 -39.62 19.04 -6.78
C ASP A 33 -39.65 20.31 -7.63
N TYR A 34 -38.89 20.28 -8.72
CA TYR A 34 -38.93 21.27 -9.77
C TYR A 34 -40.34 21.14 -10.32
N LYS A 35 -41.25 21.93 -9.76
CA LYS A 35 -42.61 22.15 -10.26
C LYS A 35 -42.60 22.93 -11.58
N ILE A 36 -41.62 22.62 -12.42
CA ILE A 36 -41.49 22.97 -13.82
C ILE A 36 -41.19 21.61 -14.49
N SER A 37 -42.24 20.98 -15.03
CA SER A 37 -42.08 19.86 -15.96
C SER A 37 -41.25 20.37 -17.14
N ASN A 38 -39.94 20.09 -17.15
CA ASN A 38 -39.13 20.29 -18.33
C ASN A 38 -39.28 19.04 -19.23
N PRO A 39 -39.96 19.12 -20.38
CA PRO A 39 -40.15 17.98 -21.27
C PRO A 39 -38.81 17.38 -21.76
N ASP A 40 -37.71 18.12 -21.69
CA ASP A 40 -36.38 17.65 -22.14
C ASP A 40 -35.75 16.61 -21.20
N PHE A 41 -36.16 16.56 -19.93
CA PHE A 41 -35.61 15.64 -18.91
C PHE A 41 -36.65 14.67 -18.34
N SER A 42 -37.93 14.89 -18.59
CA SER A 42 -38.99 14.01 -18.09
C SER A 42 -38.87 12.60 -18.68
N GLY A 43 -38.66 11.61 -17.82
CA GLY A 43 -38.53 10.20 -18.21
C GLY A 43 -37.21 9.84 -18.91
N LYS A 44 -36.17 10.66 -18.79
CA LYS A 44 -34.83 10.40 -19.33
C LYS A 44 -33.89 9.85 -18.25
N THR A 45 -32.89 9.09 -18.69
CA THR A 45 -31.79 8.59 -17.86
C THR A 45 -30.50 9.35 -18.17
N TRP A 46 -29.74 9.72 -17.14
CA TRP A 46 -28.46 10.43 -17.26
C TRP A 46 -27.47 10.06 -16.15
N PRO A 47 -26.15 10.21 -16.40
CA PRO A 47 -25.12 10.17 -15.36
C PRO A 47 -25.27 11.33 -14.37
N ILE A 48 -25.11 11.07 -13.08
CA ILE A 48 -25.14 12.11 -12.03
C ILE A 48 -23.84 12.91 -12.09
N PHE A 49 -23.99 14.23 -12.27
CA PHE A 49 -22.87 15.18 -12.25
C PHE A 49 -23.42 16.58 -11.98
N ASN A 50 -23.17 17.12 -10.79
CA ASN A 50 -23.57 18.46 -10.39
C ASN A 50 -22.54 19.07 -9.42
N PRO A 51 -21.59 19.89 -9.92
CA PRO A 51 -20.58 20.53 -9.09
C PRO A 51 -21.12 21.50 -8.04
N ILE A 52 -22.35 22.03 -8.20
CA ILE A 52 -22.95 22.96 -7.24
C ILE A 52 -23.38 22.26 -5.95
N THR A 53 -23.94 21.05 -6.09
CA THR A 53 -24.46 20.23 -4.99
C THR A 53 -23.49 19.12 -4.60
N SER A 54 -22.27 19.14 -5.14
CA SER A 54 -21.24 18.16 -4.82
C SER A 54 -21.60 16.72 -5.20
N GLU A 55 -22.53 16.54 -6.14
CA GLU A 55 -22.91 15.23 -6.68
C GLU A 55 -21.97 14.92 -7.86
N LEU A 56 -20.77 14.44 -7.55
CA LEU A 56 -19.73 14.14 -8.52
C LEU A 56 -19.43 12.62 -8.53
N PRO A 57 -19.12 12.02 -9.69
CA PRO A 57 -18.47 10.71 -9.72
C PRO A 57 -17.18 10.77 -8.92
N ILE A 58 -16.93 9.79 -8.05
CA ILE A 58 -15.70 9.68 -7.27
C ILE A 58 -14.86 8.54 -7.88
N PRO A 59 -13.56 8.76 -8.14
CA PRO A 59 -12.76 9.97 -7.89
C PRO A 59 -13.04 11.12 -8.89
N ASN A 60 -12.67 12.37 -8.53
CA ASN A 60 -12.82 13.56 -9.40
C ASN A 60 -11.76 14.63 -9.13
N ASP A 61 -11.17 15.23 -10.18
CA ASP A 61 -10.21 16.34 -10.02
C ASP A 61 -10.83 17.61 -9.42
N LEU A 62 -12.16 17.77 -9.50
CA LEU A 62 -12.84 18.96 -8.96
C LEU A 62 -12.86 19.01 -7.42
N ILE A 63 -12.40 17.96 -6.75
CA ILE A 63 -12.32 17.90 -5.27
C ILE A 63 -10.90 18.08 -4.75
N PHE A 64 -9.91 18.40 -5.60
CA PHE A 64 -8.57 18.76 -5.13
C PHE A 64 -8.60 20.00 -4.25
N ASP A 65 -7.80 19.98 -3.19
CA ASP A 65 -7.69 21.08 -2.24
C ASP A 65 -6.91 22.24 -2.84
N SER A 66 -7.43 23.46 -2.65
CA SER A 66 -6.83 24.71 -3.13
C SER A 66 -6.09 25.50 -2.04
N ASP A 67 -6.26 25.14 -0.77
CA ASP A 67 -5.75 25.82 0.43
C ASP A 67 -4.53 25.13 1.07
N GLN A 68 -4.52 23.80 1.09
CA GLN A 68 -3.46 22.94 1.66
C GLN A 68 -2.23 22.92 0.75
N THR A 69 -2.43 22.95 -0.57
CA THR A 69 -1.37 23.02 -1.59
C THR A 69 -0.35 21.87 -1.59
N ASP A 70 -0.70 20.74 -0.96
CA ASP A 70 0.12 19.53 -0.82
C ASP A 70 -0.37 18.36 -1.70
N GLY A 71 -1.26 18.65 -2.64
CA GLY A 71 -1.82 17.71 -3.59
C GLY A 71 -2.97 16.89 -3.05
N THR A 72 -3.41 17.12 -1.81
CA THR A 72 -4.55 16.39 -1.23
C THR A 72 -5.90 16.84 -1.79
N PHE A 73 -6.92 15.99 -1.61
CA PHE A 73 -8.30 16.43 -1.80
C PHE A 73 -8.77 17.34 -0.66
N GLY A 74 -9.76 18.18 -0.94
CA GLY A 74 -10.32 19.17 -0.01
C GLY A 74 -11.84 19.10 0.01
N VAL A 75 -12.39 18.36 0.97
CA VAL A 75 -13.84 18.22 1.20
C VAL A 75 -14.18 18.50 2.66
N SER A 76 -15.44 18.91 2.89
CA SER A 76 -15.95 19.03 4.26
C SER A 76 -15.92 17.66 4.95
N ASP A 77 -15.32 17.59 6.15
CA ASP A 77 -15.26 16.35 6.90
C ASP A 77 -16.60 16.06 7.62
N SER A 78 -17.61 15.64 6.86
CA SER A 78 -18.98 15.40 7.33
C SER A 78 -19.33 13.93 7.51
N SER A 79 -18.61 13.01 6.87
CA SER A 79 -18.89 11.58 6.89
C SER A 79 -17.62 10.73 7.15
N PRO A 80 -16.95 10.87 8.32
CA PRO A 80 -15.84 10.02 8.70
C PRO A 80 -16.23 8.52 8.73
N PRO A 81 -15.31 7.59 8.40
CA PRO A 81 -13.90 7.83 8.09
C PRO A 81 -13.62 8.25 6.65
N VAL A 82 -14.63 8.27 5.76
CA VAL A 82 -14.44 8.46 4.32
C VAL A 82 -13.91 9.85 4.01
N THR A 83 -14.57 10.90 4.50
CA THR A 83 -14.16 12.29 4.22
C THR A 83 -12.84 12.65 4.92
N THR A 84 -12.59 12.12 6.11
CA THR A 84 -11.30 12.30 6.82
C THR A 84 -10.16 11.70 6.01
N ALA A 85 -10.33 10.48 5.49
CA ALA A 85 -9.31 9.83 4.69
C ALA A 85 -9.08 10.56 3.36
N LEU A 86 -10.16 10.95 2.66
CA LEU A 86 -10.08 11.66 1.38
C LEU A 86 -9.21 12.92 1.48
N ASN A 87 -9.35 13.68 2.57
CA ASN A 87 -8.58 14.89 2.83
C ASN A 87 -7.07 14.66 3.07
N GLU A 88 -6.65 13.39 3.13
CA GLU A 88 -5.27 12.97 3.38
C GLU A 88 -4.71 12.12 2.20
N LEU A 89 -5.43 12.07 1.06
CA LEU A 89 -5.00 11.39 -0.17
C LEU A 89 -4.55 12.40 -1.22
N SER A 90 -3.38 12.17 -1.81
CA SER A 90 -2.81 13.04 -2.84
C SER A 90 -3.32 12.78 -4.28
N GLY A 91 -4.38 11.98 -4.41
CA GLY A 91 -4.97 11.59 -5.68
C GLY A 91 -5.85 10.35 -5.55
N ALA A 92 -6.38 9.92 -6.69
CA ALA A 92 -7.23 8.74 -6.82
C ALA A 92 -6.44 7.43 -6.69
N SER A 93 -7.16 6.37 -6.35
CA SER A 93 -6.63 5.01 -6.39
C SER A 93 -6.16 4.61 -7.78
N THR A 94 -5.10 3.81 -7.85
CA THR A 94 -4.63 3.14 -9.08
C THR A 94 -5.38 1.83 -9.34
N VAL A 95 -6.09 1.30 -8.33
CA VAL A 95 -6.68 -0.05 -8.34
C VAL A 95 -8.22 0.01 -8.26
N ALA A 96 -8.77 0.90 -7.44
CA ALA A 96 -10.20 1.01 -7.21
C ALA A 96 -10.93 1.53 -8.46
N PRO A 97 -12.15 1.03 -8.73
CA PRO A 97 -12.89 1.46 -9.90
C PRO A 97 -13.38 2.90 -9.76
N ALA A 98 -13.42 3.63 -10.89
CA ALA A 98 -14.19 4.86 -10.95
C ALA A 98 -15.68 4.52 -11.12
N VAL A 99 -16.55 5.12 -10.31
CA VAL A 99 -17.98 4.79 -10.28
C VAL A 99 -18.84 5.97 -10.71
N ILE A 100 -19.68 5.74 -11.71
CA ILE A 100 -20.59 6.74 -12.26
C ILE A 100 -22.03 6.31 -11.99
N GLN A 101 -22.67 6.92 -11.00
CA GLN A 101 -24.07 6.66 -10.69
C GLN A 101 -25.00 7.32 -11.72
N LEU A 102 -26.12 6.68 -12.03
CA LEU A 102 -27.15 7.22 -12.91
C LEU A 102 -28.46 7.44 -12.15
N ASN A 103 -29.28 8.37 -12.62
CA ASN A 103 -30.62 8.62 -12.04
C ASN A 103 -31.66 7.51 -12.38
N GLY A 104 -31.26 6.45 -13.08
CA GLY A 104 -32.14 5.44 -13.67
C GLY A 104 -31.40 4.16 -14.03
N LYS A 105 -32.09 3.21 -14.67
CA LYS A 105 -31.53 1.92 -15.07
C LYS A 105 -31.13 1.89 -16.54
N VAL A 106 -29.99 1.28 -16.84
CA VAL A 106 -29.49 1.10 -18.21
C VAL A 106 -29.45 -0.36 -18.65
N ASP A 107 -29.48 -0.56 -19.97
CA ASP A 107 -29.19 -1.85 -20.60
C ASP A 107 -27.66 -2.07 -20.60
N ALA A 108 -27.21 -2.95 -19.71
CA ALA A 108 -25.79 -3.30 -19.55
C ALA A 108 -25.11 -3.74 -20.85
N SER A 109 -25.85 -4.33 -21.80
CA SER A 109 -25.28 -4.76 -23.10
C SER A 109 -24.86 -3.59 -24.00
N THR A 110 -25.27 -2.37 -23.67
CA THR A 110 -24.91 -1.13 -24.38
C THR A 110 -23.78 -0.35 -23.73
N VAL A 111 -23.34 -0.75 -22.53
CA VAL A 111 -22.20 -0.18 -21.81
C VAL A 111 -20.96 -0.97 -22.20
N LYS A 112 -20.04 -0.34 -22.94
CA LYS A 112 -18.88 -1.00 -23.56
C LYS A 112 -17.65 -0.12 -23.49
N ALA A 113 -16.59 -0.65 -22.87
CA ALA A 113 -15.27 -0.06 -22.88
C ALA A 113 -14.78 0.18 -24.32
N GLY A 114 -14.18 1.35 -24.56
CA GLY A 114 -13.65 1.76 -25.87
C GLY A 114 -14.73 2.04 -26.94
N SER A 115 -16.01 2.04 -26.60
CA SER A 115 -17.11 2.31 -27.53
C SER A 115 -18.12 3.30 -26.99
N THR A 116 -18.67 3.04 -25.80
CA THR A 116 -19.63 3.94 -25.14
C THR A 116 -19.14 4.49 -23.82
N VAL A 117 -18.07 3.90 -23.27
CA VAL A 117 -17.32 4.35 -22.10
C VAL A 117 -15.84 4.39 -22.46
N PHE A 118 -15.14 5.47 -22.09
CA PHE A 118 -13.72 5.67 -22.35
C PHE A 118 -12.99 6.09 -21.09
N LEU A 119 -11.76 5.62 -20.94
CA LEU A 119 -10.78 6.04 -19.95
C LEU A 119 -9.49 6.36 -20.71
N ILE A 120 -9.09 7.62 -20.72
CA ILE A 120 -7.97 8.12 -21.55
C ILE A 120 -6.88 8.66 -20.65
N GLU A 121 -5.70 8.05 -20.69
CA GLU A 121 -4.52 8.56 -19.97
C GLU A 121 -3.90 9.75 -20.71
N LEU A 122 -3.58 10.80 -19.95
CA LEU A 122 -2.91 11.99 -20.44
C LEU A 122 -1.44 12.02 -20.03
N LYS A 123 -0.59 12.48 -20.94
CA LYS A 123 0.84 12.68 -20.75
C LYS A 123 1.18 14.17 -20.74
N TYR A 124 1.92 14.59 -19.72
CA TYR A 124 2.43 15.95 -19.56
C TYR A 124 3.96 15.93 -19.65
N ALA A 125 4.54 16.92 -20.30
CA ALA A 125 5.99 17.04 -20.49
C ALA A 125 6.70 17.27 -19.15
N SER A 126 6.07 18.00 -18.23
CA SER A 126 6.60 18.21 -16.88
C SER A 126 6.61 16.95 -16.01
N GLY A 127 5.78 15.95 -16.35
CA GLY A 127 5.52 14.77 -15.52
C GLY A 127 4.63 15.04 -14.30
N ASP A 128 4.04 16.25 -14.18
CA ASP A 128 3.19 16.63 -13.05
C ASP A 128 1.80 17.09 -13.54
N PRO A 129 0.78 16.21 -13.57
CA PRO A 129 -0.55 16.56 -14.10
C PRO A 129 -1.30 17.60 -13.26
N VAL A 130 -1.01 17.71 -11.96
CA VAL A 130 -1.68 18.66 -11.06
C VAL A 130 -1.18 20.06 -11.37
N GLN A 131 0.14 20.27 -11.35
CA GLN A 131 0.74 21.57 -11.66
C GLN A 131 0.61 21.94 -13.15
N ALA A 132 0.67 20.96 -14.05
CA ALA A 132 0.44 21.16 -15.47
C ALA A 132 -0.89 21.86 -15.76
N LEU A 133 -1.96 21.49 -15.03
CA LEU A 133 -3.27 22.11 -15.19
C LEU A 133 -3.23 23.60 -14.86
N SER A 134 -2.72 23.93 -13.67
CA SER A 134 -2.59 25.32 -13.22
C SER A 134 -1.67 26.14 -14.13
N ASN A 135 -0.69 25.51 -14.77
CA ASN A 135 0.23 26.14 -15.71
C ASN A 135 -0.29 26.19 -17.15
N SER A 136 -1.49 25.64 -17.43
CA SER A 136 -2.04 25.49 -18.79
C SER A 136 -1.10 24.74 -19.74
N GLU A 137 -0.34 23.78 -19.21
CA GLU A 137 0.56 22.95 -19.99
C GLU A 137 -0.24 22.07 -20.96
N PRO A 138 0.11 22.05 -22.26
CA PRO A 138 -0.59 21.23 -23.24
C PRO A 138 -0.31 19.73 -23.00
N PRO A 139 -1.33 18.89 -22.71
CA PRO A 139 -1.15 17.45 -22.66
C PRO A 139 -1.04 16.84 -24.06
N THR A 140 -0.58 15.60 -24.10
CA THR A 140 -0.77 14.70 -25.25
C THR A 140 -1.38 13.38 -24.80
N ILE A 141 -1.78 12.55 -25.77
CA ILE A 141 -2.25 11.19 -25.56
C ILE A 141 -1.17 10.26 -26.11
N ASP A 142 -0.80 9.24 -25.34
CA ASP A 142 0.06 8.17 -25.80
C ASP A 142 -0.81 6.98 -26.23
N PRO A 143 -1.14 6.82 -27.52
CA PRO A 143 -2.10 5.82 -27.97
C PRO A 143 -1.61 4.38 -27.76
N ASP A 144 -0.31 4.19 -27.64
CA ASP A 144 0.31 2.88 -27.42
C ASP A 144 0.32 2.50 -25.93
N ASN A 145 0.11 3.48 -25.03
CA ASN A 145 0.11 3.31 -23.57
C ASN A 145 -1.21 3.81 -22.97
N GLN A 146 -2.33 3.23 -23.41
CA GLN A 146 -3.66 3.49 -22.83
C GLN A 146 -4.05 2.38 -21.85
N PRO A 147 -4.79 2.72 -20.77
CA PRO A 147 -5.13 1.77 -19.72
C PRO A 147 -6.07 0.68 -20.25
N SER A 148 -5.83 -0.55 -19.81
CA SER A 148 -6.74 -1.67 -20.04
C SER A 148 -7.81 -1.68 -18.96
N PHE A 149 -9.09 -1.63 -19.35
CA PHE A 149 -10.20 -1.54 -18.41
C PHE A 149 -11.45 -2.26 -18.92
N ARG A 150 -12.35 -2.60 -17.98
CA ARG A 150 -13.71 -3.09 -18.24
C ARG A 150 -14.75 -2.07 -17.73
N ALA A 151 -15.92 -2.03 -18.34
CA ALA A 151 -17.04 -1.19 -17.90
C ALA A 151 -18.22 -2.07 -17.51
N ASP A 152 -18.45 -2.24 -16.21
CA ASP A 152 -19.53 -3.08 -15.67
C ASP A 152 -20.70 -2.22 -15.22
N VAL A 153 -21.91 -2.78 -15.27
CA VAL A 153 -23.12 -2.11 -14.76
C VAL A 153 -23.61 -2.85 -13.53
N GLU A 154 -23.56 -2.18 -12.39
CA GLU A 154 -24.09 -2.66 -11.13
C GLU A 154 -25.37 -1.92 -10.74
N THR A 155 -26.15 -2.52 -9.82
CA THR A 155 -27.31 -1.84 -9.23
C THR A 155 -26.95 -1.30 -7.86
N LEU A 156 -26.90 0.03 -7.74
CA LEU A 156 -26.69 0.76 -6.48
C LEU A 156 -27.90 1.64 -6.18
N ASP A 157 -28.42 1.58 -4.95
CA ASP A 157 -29.63 2.29 -4.49
C ASP A 157 -30.87 2.08 -5.39
N GLY A 158 -30.94 0.92 -6.06
CA GLY A 158 -32.01 0.58 -7.00
C GLY A 158 -31.88 1.21 -8.40
N THR A 159 -30.82 1.98 -8.67
CA THR A 159 -30.46 2.55 -9.97
C THR A 159 -29.19 1.92 -10.54
N SER A 160 -28.85 2.19 -11.79
CA SER A 160 -27.60 1.69 -12.38
C SER A 160 -26.41 2.55 -11.99
N ALA A 161 -25.26 1.91 -11.78
CA ALA A 161 -23.95 2.55 -11.70
C ALA A 161 -22.99 1.88 -12.69
N ILE A 162 -22.23 2.68 -13.43
CA ILE A 162 -21.17 2.20 -14.31
C ILE A 162 -19.87 2.17 -13.51
N ARG A 163 -19.29 0.99 -13.32
CA ARG A 163 -17.96 0.80 -12.72
C ARG A 163 -16.94 0.69 -13.83
N ILE A 164 -15.95 1.56 -13.84
CA ILE A 164 -14.79 1.50 -14.75
C ILE A 164 -13.68 0.77 -13.98
N LEU A 165 -13.47 -0.52 -14.28
CA LEU A 165 -12.54 -1.38 -13.57
C LEU A 165 -11.22 -1.47 -14.33
N PRO A 166 -10.09 -0.99 -13.75
CA PRO A 166 -8.77 -1.28 -14.27
C PRO A 166 -8.51 -2.80 -14.28
N LEU A 167 -7.90 -3.31 -15.36
CA LEU A 167 -7.47 -4.72 -15.46
C LEU A 167 -5.98 -4.90 -15.11
N LYS A 168 -5.28 -3.78 -14.94
CA LYS A 168 -3.96 -3.61 -14.34
C LYS A 168 -4.02 -2.34 -13.48
N PRO A 169 -3.17 -2.19 -12.45
CA PRO A 169 -3.02 -0.90 -11.78
C PRO A 169 -2.83 0.21 -12.83
N LEU A 170 -3.53 1.33 -12.65
CA LEU A 170 -3.34 2.52 -13.46
C LEU A 170 -1.96 3.12 -13.15
N ASP A 171 -1.29 3.70 -14.15
CA ASP A 171 -0.05 4.43 -13.94
C ASP A 171 -0.23 5.48 -12.82
N PRO A 172 0.65 5.52 -11.81
CA PRO A 172 0.60 6.51 -10.74
C PRO A 172 0.96 7.91 -11.29
N ARG A 173 0.50 8.95 -10.60
CA ARG A 173 0.74 10.36 -10.96
C ARG A 173 0.32 10.73 -12.40
N LYS A 174 -0.75 10.12 -12.92
CA LYS A 174 -1.32 10.45 -14.25
C LYS A 174 -2.73 11.02 -14.13
N ARG A 175 -3.11 11.88 -15.07
CA ARG A 175 -4.51 12.32 -15.23
C ARG A 175 -5.21 11.45 -16.24
N TYR A 176 -6.39 10.98 -15.88
CA TYR A 176 -7.28 10.23 -16.75
C TYR A 176 -8.53 11.04 -17.05
N VAL A 177 -8.93 11.09 -18.32
CA VAL A 177 -10.22 11.64 -18.75
C VAL A 177 -11.21 10.49 -18.94
N VAL A 178 -12.33 10.56 -18.23
CA VAL A 178 -13.45 9.63 -18.36
C VAL A 178 -14.49 10.25 -19.28
N ALA A 179 -15.02 9.44 -20.21
CA ALA A 179 -16.13 9.85 -21.06
C ALA A 179 -17.21 8.78 -21.14
N VAL A 180 -18.47 9.20 -21.04
CA VAL A 180 -19.66 8.39 -21.23
C VAL A 180 -20.48 9.00 -22.37
N THR A 181 -20.84 8.18 -23.35
CA THR A 181 -21.56 8.64 -24.55
C THR A 181 -23.07 8.47 -24.43
N THR A 182 -23.82 9.21 -25.24
CA THR A 182 -25.28 9.03 -25.42
C THR A 182 -25.65 7.73 -26.16
N GLY A 183 -24.66 6.92 -26.57
CA GLY A 183 -24.89 5.62 -27.20
C GLY A 183 -25.42 4.54 -26.24
N ILE A 184 -25.27 4.75 -24.92
CA ILE A 184 -25.84 3.87 -23.88
C ILE A 184 -27.36 4.03 -23.88
N LYS A 185 -28.07 2.91 -23.70
CA LYS A 185 -29.53 2.89 -23.66
C LYS A 185 -30.05 2.61 -22.26
N ASP A 186 -31.17 3.24 -21.94
CA ASP A 186 -31.98 2.87 -20.78
C ASP A 186 -32.72 1.55 -21.02
N VAL A 187 -33.33 1.00 -19.97
CA VAL A 187 -34.14 -0.24 -20.05
C VAL A 187 -35.41 -0.11 -20.92
N SER A 188 -35.76 1.10 -21.36
CA SER A 188 -36.84 1.38 -22.32
C SER A 188 -36.34 1.51 -23.76
N GLY A 189 -35.04 1.32 -23.99
CA GLY A 189 -34.38 1.41 -25.30
C GLY A 189 -34.11 2.84 -25.78
N GLN A 190 -34.27 3.85 -24.92
CA GLN A 190 -33.93 5.25 -25.23
C GLN A 190 -32.46 5.52 -24.92
N ASN A 191 -31.82 6.37 -25.71
CA ASN A 191 -30.48 6.85 -25.40
C ASN A 191 -30.46 7.66 -24.10
N ILE A 192 -29.43 7.48 -23.29
CA ILE A 192 -29.17 8.36 -22.15
C ILE A 192 -28.82 9.78 -22.64
N VAL A 193 -28.98 10.76 -21.77
CA VAL A 193 -28.64 12.17 -22.01
C VAL A 193 -27.64 12.65 -20.97
N GLY A 194 -27.02 13.81 -21.18
CA GLY A 194 -26.25 14.47 -20.12
C GLY A 194 -27.15 15.04 -19.03
N SER A 195 -26.62 15.17 -17.79
CA SER A 195 -27.37 15.79 -16.70
C SER A 195 -27.71 17.26 -17.01
N PRO A 196 -28.78 17.83 -16.42
CA PRO A 196 -29.12 19.24 -16.62
C PRO A 196 -27.94 20.20 -16.32
N SER A 197 -27.18 19.91 -15.27
CA SER A 197 -25.99 20.66 -14.88
C SER A 197 -24.85 20.48 -15.88
N TYR A 198 -24.58 19.26 -16.36
CA TYR A 198 -23.56 19.02 -17.38
C TYR A 198 -23.88 19.77 -18.69
N GLN A 199 -25.12 19.66 -19.18
CA GLN A 199 -25.55 20.36 -20.41
C GLN A 199 -25.47 21.89 -20.27
N SER A 200 -25.74 22.42 -19.08
CA SER A 200 -25.61 23.87 -18.82
C SER A 200 -24.15 24.32 -18.79
N LEU A 201 -23.23 23.43 -18.42
CA LEU A 201 -21.80 23.70 -18.36
C LEU A 201 -21.16 23.63 -19.74
N THR A 202 -21.61 22.73 -20.62
CA THR A 202 -21.08 22.59 -21.99
C THR A 202 -21.52 23.73 -22.91
N ASP A 203 -22.75 24.25 -22.74
CA ASP A 203 -23.27 25.34 -23.57
C ASP A 203 -22.67 26.71 -23.18
N GLU A 204 -21.78 27.24 -24.03
CA GLU A 204 -21.12 28.53 -23.84
C GLU A 204 -22.08 29.72 -23.85
N GLU A 205 -23.22 29.61 -24.54
CA GLU A 205 -24.22 30.67 -24.64
C GLU A 205 -25.10 30.76 -23.38
N GLN A 206 -25.17 29.69 -22.58
CA GLN A 206 -25.93 29.70 -21.34
C GLN A 206 -25.22 30.51 -20.25
N PRO A 207 -25.96 31.37 -19.51
CA PRO A 207 -25.41 32.03 -18.35
C PRO A 207 -25.08 30.99 -17.27
N LEU A 208 -23.82 30.99 -16.82
CA LEU A 208 -23.41 30.27 -15.62
C LEU A 208 -24.11 30.92 -14.43
N GLY A 209 -25.18 30.32 -13.92
CA GLY A 209 -25.91 30.82 -12.74
C GLY A 209 -25.02 31.07 -11.51
N ASN A 210 -23.80 30.54 -11.50
CA ASN A 210 -22.72 30.84 -10.57
C ASN A 210 -21.39 31.01 -11.32
N SER A 211 -20.71 32.16 -11.16
CA SER A 211 -19.43 32.45 -11.81
C SER A 211 -18.29 31.51 -11.41
N ALA A 212 -18.39 30.85 -10.25
CA ALA A 212 -17.42 29.86 -9.78
C ALA A 212 -17.34 28.61 -10.69
N LEU A 213 -18.32 28.42 -11.58
CA LEU A 213 -18.35 27.32 -12.55
C LEU A 213 -17.61 27.62 -13.86
N ALA A 214 -17.13 28.85 -14.07
CA ALA A 214 -16.43 29.21 -15.30
C ALA A 214 -15.15 28.38 -15.54
N PRO A 215 -14.32 28.07 -14.51
CA PRO A 215 -13.21 27.15 -14.67
C PRO A 215 -13.66 25.74 -15.10
N VAL A 216 -14.76 25.23 -14.51
CA VAL A 216 -15.29 23.90 -14.84
C VAL A 216 -15.80 23.82 -16.29
N ARG A 217 -16.55 24.84 -16.75
CA ARG A 217 -16.94 24.96 -18.17
C ARG A 217 -15.71 24.97 -19.07
N THR A 218 -14.67 25.72 -18.70
CA THR A 218 -13.42 25.80 -19.47
C THR A 218 -12.75 24.43 -19.56
N LEU A 219 -12.69 23.66 -18.47
CA LEU A 219 -12.16 22.30 -18.48
C LEU A 219 -12.94 21.38 -19.43
N ILE A 220 -14.26 21.39 -19.35
CA ILE A 220 -15.10 20.56 -20.21
C ILE A 220 -14.85 20.89 -21.69
N ASN A 221 -14.99 22.18 -22.06
CA ASN A 221 -14.99 22.61 -23.46
C ASN A 221 -13.60 22.71 -24.08
N SER A 222 -12.57 22.98 -23.28
CA SER A 222 -11.20 23.24 -23.78
C SER A 222 -10.23 22.10 -23.51
N LEU A 223 -10.54 21.18 -22.59
CA LEU A 223 -9.66 20.06 -22.23
C LEU A 223 -10.35 18.71 -22.46
N TRP A 224 -11.42 18.41 -21.73
CA TRP A 224 -11.99 17.06 -21.68
C TRP A 224 -12.62 16.61 -23.00
N GLU A 225 -13.60 17.36 -23.53
CA GLU A 225 -14.29 16.96 -24.78
C GLU A 225 -13.37 16.98 -26.02
N PRO A 226 -12.49 17.98 -26.21
CA PRO A 226 -11.52 17.96 -27.32
C PRO A 226 -10.57 16.76 -27.25
N LEU A 227 -10.07 16.41 -26.06
CA LEU A 227 -9.18 15.25 -25.90
C LEU A 227 -9.89 13.93 -26.18
N VAL A 228 -11.14 13.77 -25.76
CA VAL A 228 -11.95 12.59 -26.12
C VAL A 228 -12.17 12.50 -27.62
N THR A 229 -12.45 13.64 -28.27
CA THR A 229 -12.59 13.71 -29.73
C THR A 229 -11.29 13.30 -30.42
N ALA A 230 -10.14 13.79 -29.95
CA ALA A 230 -8.83 13.41 -30.47
C ALA A 230 -8.52 11.93 -30.26
N ALA A 231 -8.70 11.41 -29.04
CA ALA A 231 -8.45 10.01 -28.67
C ALA A 231 -9.27 9.02 -29.52
N THR A 232 -10.49 9.42 -29.89
CA THR A 232 -11.41 8.59 -30.68
C THR A 232 -11.32 8.85 -32.18
N SER A 233 -10.32 9.62 -32.63
CA SER A 233 -10.17 10.02 -34.04
C SER A 233 -11.43 10.66 -34.63
N GLY A 234 -12.17 11.43 -33.82
CA GLY A 234 -13.42 12.10 -34.18
C GLY A 234 -14.67 11.23 -34.19
N ALA A 235 -14.59 9.97 -33.71
CA ALA A 235 -15.78 9.11 -33.60
C ALA A 235 -16.74 9.57 -32.49
N VAL A 236 -16.21 10.16 -31.43
CA VAL A 236 -16.96 10.82 -30.36
C VAL A 236 -16.76 12.32 -30.50
N THR A 237 -17.84 13.11 -30.38
CA THR A 237 -17.81 14.58 -30.40
C THR A 237 -18.68 15.12 -29.28
N ASP A 238 -18.58 16.42 -29.00
CA ASP A 238 -19.50 17.19 -28.14
C ASP A 238 -20.99 16.78 -28.24
N SER A 239 -21.48 16.49 -29.44
CA SER A 239 -22.89 16.14 -29.72
C SER A 239 -23.33 14.76 -29.22
N ASN A 240 -22.40 13.85 -28.92
CA ASN A 240 -22.72 12.49 -28.49
C ASN A 240 -22.12 12.12 -27.12
N LEU A 241 -21.71 13.12 -26.34
CA LEU A 241 -21.27 12.97 -24.95
C LEU A 241 -22.43 13.16 -23.96
N ALA A 242 -22.50 12.29 -22.97
CA ALA A 242 -23.42 12.37 -21.84
C ALA A 242 -22.70 12.86 -20.56
N LEU A 243 -21.41 12.57 -20.43
CA LEU A 243 -20.57 13.03 -19.33
C LEU A 243 -19.10 12.99 -19.74
N THR A 244 -18.34 14.02 -19.36
CA THR A 244 -16.88 13.98 -19.28
C THR A 244 -16.41 14.56 -17.94
N TYR A 245 -15.35 13.98 -17.39
CA TYR A 245 -14.62 14.50 -16.23
C TYR A 245 -13.21 13.91 -16.20
N SER A 246 -12.36 14.40 -15.31
CA SER A 246 -11.05 13.78 -15.07
C SER A 246 -10.83 13.44 -13.60
N PHE A 247 -9.92 12.51 -13.37
CA PHE A 247 -9.31 12.25 -12.07
C PHE A 247 -7.81 12.02 -12.25
N THR A 248 -7.04 12.29 -11.20
CA THR A 248 -5.58 12.14 -11.20
C THR A 248 -5.19 11.09 -10.18
N THR A 249 -4.44 10.07 -10.59
CA THR A 249 -3.97 9.00 -9.68
C THR A 249 -2.92 9.53 -8.71
N SER A 250 -2.96 9.01 -7.47
CA SER A 250 -1.96 9.29 -6.46
C SER A 250 -0.57 8.76 -6.88
N ASN A 251 0.47 9.24 -6.21
CA ASN A 251 1.82 8.69 -6.29
C ASN A 251 2.33 8.24 -4.90
N ASP A 252 1.41 8.02 -3.96
CA ASP A 252 1.76 7.74 -2.56
C ASP A 252 2.42 6.37 -2.36
N GLU A 253 2.42 5.47 -3.35
CA GLU A 253 3.28 4.28 -3.37
C GLU A 253 4.78 4.62 -3.21
N LYS A 254 5.20 5.82 -3.65
CA LYS A 254 6.57 6.30 -3.48
C LYS A 254 6.93 6.59 -2.01
N VAL A 255 5.96 6.72 -1.10
CA VAL A 255 6.24 7.06 0.31
C VAL A 255 7.22 6.06 0.94
N LEU A 256 6.98 4.75 0.77
CA LEU A 256 7.87 3.73 1.32
C LEU A 256 9.24 3.69 0.60
N GLN A 257 9.26 3.88 -0.72
CA GLN A 257 10.52 3.99 -1.49
C GLN A 257 11.36 5.20 -1.05
N TYR A 258 10.72 6.34 -0.79
CA TYR A 258 11.40 7.54 -0.30
C TYR A 258 11.85 7.41 1.16
N ILE A 259 11.14 6.66 1.99
CA ILE A 259 11.61 6.34 3.34
C ILE A 259 12.82 5.41 3.28
N ALA A 260 12.79 4.38 2.41
CA ALA A 260 13.89 3.46 2.18
C ALA A 260 15.15 4.15 1.62
N GLU A 261 14.98 5.10 0.71
CA GLU A 261 16.05 5.83 0.04
C GLU A 261 15.76 7.35 -0.03
N PRO A 262 15.93 8.12 1.06
CA PRO A 262 15.56 9.55 1.11
C PRO A 262 16.22 10.42 0.03
N ALA A 263 17.41 10.05 -0.43
CA ALA A 263 18.11 10.74 -1.52
C ALA A 263 17.30 10.80 -2.83
N SER A 264 16.53 9.75 -3.12
CA SER A 264 15.67 9.68 -4.30
C SER A 264 14.54 10.72 -4.24
N TRP A 265 13.95 10.97 -3.07
CA TRP A 265 12.94 12.01 -2.90
C TRP A 265 13.50 13.39 -3.27
N PHE A 266 14.67 13.75 -2.76
CA PHE A 266 15.31 15.04 -3.09
C PHE A 266 15.58 15.17 -4.59
N ALA A 267 16.07 14.10 -5.21
CA ALA A 267 16.33 14.06 -6.66
C ALA A 267 15.03 14.28 -7.45
N ASP A 268 13.94 13.60 -7.07
CA ASP A 268 12.65 13.69 -7.75
C ASP A 268 11.95 15.05 -7.54
N GLN A 269 12.03 15.63 -6.34
CA GLN A 269 11.53 16.98 -6.09
C GLN A 269 12.30 18.01 -6.93
N LEU A 270 13.62 17.88 -7.02
CA LEU A 270 14.45 18.77 -7.83
C LEU A 270 14.16 18.59 -9.33
N GLN A 271 14.03 17.36 -9.82
CA GLN A 271 13.67 17.10 -11.20
C GLN A 271 12.28 17.66 -11.53
N THR A 272 11.29 17.40 -10.68
CA THR A 272 9.93 17.95 -10.81
C THR A 272 9.97 19.47 -10.87
N PHE A 273 10.71 20.12 -9.96
CA PHE A 273 10.86 21.57 -9.95
C PHE A 273 11.43 22.11 -11.27
N LEU A 274 12.50 21.50 -11.78
CA LEU A 274 13.11 21.90 -13.05
C LEU A 274 12.15 21.74 -14.22
N SER A 275 11.47 20.59 -14.28
CA SER A 275 10.52 20.25 -15.35
C SER A 275 9.30 21.18 -15.34
N VAL A 276 8.64 21.34 -14.19
CA VAL A 276 7.48 22.24 -14.06
C VAL A 276 7.86 23.69 -14.34
N SER A 277 9.02 24.15 -13.86
CA SER A 277 9.48 25.52 -14.11
C SER A 277 9.73 25.77 -15.61
N ALA A 278 10.33 24.81 -16.31
CA ALA A 278 10.55 24.90 -17.75
C ALA A 278 9.24 24.88 -18.54
N ALA A 279 8.34 23.95 -18.21
CA ALA A 279 7.02 23.85 -18.83
C ALA A 279 6.18 25.13 -18.63
N LYS A 280 6.21 25.70 -17.41
CA LYS A 280 5.55 26.96 -17.10
C LYS A 280 6.14 28.12 -17.91
N LYS A 281 7.46 28.22 -17.99
CA LYS A 281 8.13 29.31 -18.70
C LYS A 281 7.82 29.30 -20.19
N VAL A 282 7.89 28.14 -20.86
CA VAL A 282 7.63 28.00 -22.30
C VAL A 282 6.15 28.23 -22.63
N THR A 283 5.24 27.73 -21.78
CA THR A 283 3.80 28.00 -21.92
C THR A 283 3.48 29.49 -21.73
N GLY A 284 4.13 30.13 -20.77
CA GLY A 284 4.04 31.58 -20.56
C GLY A 284 4.53 32.38 -21.75
N ALA A 285 5.63 31.97 -22.38
CA ALA A 285 6.13 32.60 -23.61
C ALA A 285 5.08 32.56 -24.74
N ALA A 286 4.46 31.41 -24.98
CA ALA A 286 3.42 31.24 -26.01
C ALA A 286 2.19 32.11 -25.74
N LYS A 287 1.70 32.14 -24.49
CA LYS A 287 0.56 32.97 -24.07
C LYS A 287 0.87 34.47 -24.15
N PHE A 288 2.04 34.89 -23.66
CA PHE A 288 2.49 36.28 -23.71
C PHE A 288 2.64 36.77 -25.16
N TYR A 289 3.22 35.95 -26.04
CA TYR A 289 3.32 36.23 -27.47
C TYR A 289 1.94 36.39 -28.13
N SER A 290 0.99 35.54 -27.73
CA SER A 290 -0.41 35.59 -28.19
C SER A 290 -1.22 36.73 -27.58
N LYS A 291 -0.61 37.54 -26.71
CA LYS A 291 -1.22 38.68 -26.00
C LYS A 291 -2.39 38.29 -25.10
N GLU A 292 -2.35 37.07 -24.55
CA GLU A 292 -3.24 36.70 -23.45
C GLU A 292 -2.92 37.57 -22.22
N THR A 293 -3.96 37.94 -21.47
CA THR A 293 -3.79 38.65 -20.20
C THR A 293 -3.29 37.67 -19.16
N LEU A 294 -2.05 37.85 -18.71
CA LEU A 294 -1.41 37.03 -17.69
C LEU A 294 -1.45 37.76 -16.35
N ASP A 295 -2.03 37.12 -15.33
CA ASP A 295 -2.13 37.69 -14.00
C ASP A 295 -0.76 37.70 -13.29
N PRO A 296 -0.32 38.83 -12.71
CA PRO A 296 0.97 38.93 -12.03
C PRO A 296 1.13 38.02 -10.81
N GLU A 297 0.06 37.56 -10.15
CA GLU A 297 0.22 36.65 -9.01
C GLU A 297 0.72 35.27 -9.43
N THR A 298 0.45 34.88 -10.68
CA THR A 298 0.74 33.55 -11.22
C THR A 298 1.86 33.54 -12.26
N TRP A 299 2.05 34.63 -12.99
CA TRP A 299 2.92 34.70 -14.17
C TRP A 299 4.13 35.63 -14.04
N ASP A 300 4.31 36.32 -12.92
CA ASP A 300 5.58 37.00 -12.58
C ASP A 300 6.59 35.96 -12.07
N LEU A 301 7.34 35.36 -13.01
CA LEU A 301 8.32 34.30 -12.74
C LEU A 301 9.63 34.87 -12.17
N ASN A 302 9.79 36.19 -12.27
CA ASN A 302 10.98 36.91 -11.89
C ASN A 302 10.72 37.92 -10.74
N ASP A 303 9.64 37.79 -9.97
CA ASP A 303 9.61 38.33 -8.60
C ASP A 303 9.63 39.87 -8.55
N ASP A 304 9.50 40.54 -9.69
CA ASP A 304 9.81 41.96 -9.87
C ASP A 304 8.57 42.86 -9.74
N GLY A 305 7.41 42.23 -9.56
CA GLY A 305 6.10 42.86 -9.45
C GLY A 305 5.44 43.09 -10.81
N SER A 306 5.99 42.57 -11.91
CA SER A 306 5.45 42.79 -13.26
C SER A 306 5.65 41.59 -14.18
N VAL A 307 4.65 41.34 -15.05
CA VAL A 307 4.76 40.33 -16.11
C VAL A 307 5.31 40.97 -17.38
N THR A 308 6.53 40.61 -17.75
CA THR A 308 7.29 41.17 -18.87
C THR A 308 7.91 40.07 -19.75
N ALA A 309 8.61 40.47 -20.82
CA ALA A 309 9.38 39.51 -21.62
C ALA A 309 10.48 38.79 -20.82
N ALA A 310 11.01 39.41 -19.75
CA ALA A 310 12.08 38.83 -18.96
C ALA A 310 11.64 37.56 -18.20
N ASP A 311 10.35 37.42 -17.90
CA ASP A 311 9.79 36.23 -17.25
C ASP A 311 9.90 34.98 -18.12
N PHE A 312 9.73 35.15 -19.44
CA PHE A 312 9.56 34.04 -20.38
C PHE A 312 10.66 33.90 -21.41
N ASP A 313 11.68 34.77 -21.41
CA ASP A 313 12.77 34.73 -22.39
C ASP A 313 13.66 33.50 -22.15
N LEU A 314 13.48 32.45 -22.98
CA LEU A 314 14.22 31.19 -22.87
C LEU A 314 15.64 31.30 -23.41
N ASN A 315 15.85 32.07 -24.47
CA ASN A 315 17.12 32.17 -25.18
C ASN A 315 18.02 33.34 -24.71
N ALA A 316 17.51 34.17 -23.80
CA ALA A 316 18.16 35.34 -23.21
C ALA A 316 18.53 36.46 -24.22
N ASP A 317 17.76 36.63 -25.30
CA ASP A 317 17.96 37.69 -26.29
C ASP A 317 17.22 39.01 -25.98
N GLY A 318 16.44 39.01 -24.88
CA GLY A 318 15.66 40.13 -24.39
C GLY A 318 14.30 40.33 -25.07
N LYS A 319 13.83 39.37 -25.87
CA LYS A 319 12.56 39.43 -26.61
C LYS A 319 11.82 38.09 -26.53
N ILE A 320 10.48 38.15 -26.65
CA ILE A 320 9.66 36.96 -26.87
C ILE A 320 9.33 36.86 -28.36
N THR A 321 9.80 35.78 -28.98
CA THR A 321 9.59 35.42 -30.38
C THR A 321 9.16 33.96 -30.47
N PRO A 322 8.73 33.47 -31.65
CA PRO A 322 8.47 32.04 -31.83
C PRO A 322 9.65 31.14 -31.47
N ALA A 323 10.89 31.62 -31.50
CA ALA A 323 12.06 30.82 -31.09
C ALA A 323 12.11 30.51 -29.58
N ASP A 324 11.28 31.18 -28.77
CA ASP A 324 11.20 30.96 -27.32
C ASP A 324 10.22 29.85 -26.93
N PHE A 325 9.31 29.48 -27.83
CA PHE A 325 8.27 28.49 -27.53
C PHE A 325 7.96 27.50 -28.65
N LEU A 326 8.37 27.72 -29.90
CA LEU A 326 8.31 26.74 -31.00
C LEU A 326 9.68 26.05 -31.14
N ILE A 327 9.98 25.17 -30.19
CA ILE A 327 11.29 24.50 -30.06
C ILE A 327 11.21 22.99 -30.30
N GLY A 328 9.99 22.43 -30.40
CA GLY A 328 9.70 21.03 -30.72
C GLY A 328 9.84 20.69 -32.21
N GLY A 329 9.97 21.72 -33.06
CA GLY A 329 10.25 21.55 -34.50
C GLY A 329 9.03 21.55 -35.41
N ASP A 330 7.85 21.90 -34.89
CA ASP A 330 6.65 22.19 -35.67
C ASP A 330 6.33 23.71 -35.69
N ASP A 331 5.23 24.07 -36.36
CA ASP A 331 4.78 25.46 -36.49
C ASP A 331 3.69 25.84 -35.43
N THR A 332 3.38 24.96 -34.47
CA THR A 332 2.25 25.12 -33.54
C THR A 332 2.60 24.73 -32.11
N PHE A 333 2.46 25.66 -31.17
CA PHE A 333 2.78 25.40 -29.77
C PHE A 333 1.99 24.19 -29.20
N GLY A 334 2.71 23.20 -28.66
CA GLY A 334 2.10 22.01 -28.09
C GLY A 334 2.99 21.23 -27.12
N TYR A 335 2.66 19.95 -26.95
CA TYR A 335 3.37 19.03 -26.06
C TYR A 335 4.86 18.91 -26.43
N ASP A 336 5.18 18.79 -27.73
CA ASP A 336 6.55 18.55 -28.19
C ASP A 336 7.49 19.73 -27.86
N ASP A 337 7.00 20.97 -27.96
CA ASP A 337 7.74 22.15 -27.51
C ASP A 337 8.01 22.13 -26.01
N THR A 338 6.97 21.79 -25.25
CA THR A 338 7.07 21.73 -23.79
C THR A 338 8.05 20.63 -23.37
N SER A 339 7.99 19.48 -24.03
CA SER A 339 8.90 18.35 -23.83
C SER A 339 10.35 18.70 -24.15
N ALA A 340 10.59 19.44 -25.23
CA ALA A 340 11.91 19.94 -25.58
C ALA A 340 12.46 20.95 -24.54
N ALA A 341 11.63 21.86 -24.04
CA ALA A 341 12.01 22.82 -22.99
C ALA A 341 12.41 22.09 -21.70
N VAL A 342 11.59 21.14 -21.26
CA VAL A 342 11.82 20.33 -20.06
C VAL A 342 13.12 19.54 -20.19
N SER A 343 13.31 18.86 -21.33
CA SER A 343 14.52 18.06 -21.60
C SER A 343 15.79 18.91 -21.56
N ALA A 344 15.74 20.13 -22.12
CA ALA A 344 16.86 21.07 -22.09
C ALA A 344 17.16 21.59 -20.67
N ALA A 345 16.12 21.88 -19.88
CA ALA A 345 16.27 22.34 -18.50
C ALA A 345 16.90 21.26 -17.61
N VAL A 346 16.41 20.03 -17.69
CA VAL A 346 17.00 18.89 -16.97
C VAL A 346 18.44 18.65 -17.44
N GLY A 347 18.69 18.58 -18.74
CA GLY A 347 20.01 18.29 -19.30
C GLY A 347 21.08 19.34 -18.99
N SER A 348 20.69 20.59 -18.72
CA SER A 348 21.61 21.70 -18.41
C SER A 348 21.85 21.90 -16.91
N TYR A 349 21.22 21.11 -16.04
CA TYR A 349 21.46 21.16 -14.60
C TYR A 349 22.87 20.63 -14.25
N PRO A 350 23.60 21.24 -13.29
CA PRO A 350 23.29 22.52 -12.62
C PRO A 350 23.77 23.72 -13.45
N THR A 351 23.00 24.81 -13.40
CA THR A 351 23.44 26.10 -13.96
C THR A 351 24.50 26.75 -13.07
N ALA A 352 25.26 27.71 -13.60
CA ALA A 352 26.28 28.43 -12.81
C ALA A 352 25.70 29.12 -11.56
N ALA A 353 24.48 29.66 -11.65
CA ALA A 353 23.79 30.27 -10.51
C ALA A 353 23.41 29.23 -9.45
N LEU A 354 22.94 28.06 -9.88
CA LEU A 354 22.59 26.97 -8.97
C LEU A 354 23.82 26.36 -8.29
N LYS A 355 24.95 26.23 -8.99
CA LYS A 355 26.22 25.79 -8.36
C LYS A 355 26.62 26.70 -7.19
N VAL A 356 26.46 28.01 -7.35
CA VAL A 356 26.74 28.99 -6.28
C VAL A 356 25.73 28.86 -5.13
N ALA A 357 24.44 28.69 -5.46
CA ALA A 357 23.39 28.56 -4.44
C ALA A 357 23.48 27.25 -3.62
N LEU A 358 24.05 26.19 -4.20
CA LEU A 358 24.17 24.87 -3.60
C LEU A 358 25.59 24.56 -3.08
N SER A 359 26.48 25.54 -2.97
CA SER A 359 27.81 25.31 -2.36
C SER A 359 27.67 24.81 -0.91
N PRO A 360 28.45 23.79 -0.48
CA PRO A 360 29.61 23.23 -1.17
C PRO A 360 29.35 21.99 -2.03
N ILE A 361 28.09 21.63 -2.33
CA ILE A 361 27.73 20.39 -3.04
C ILE A 361 28.51 20.23 -4.35
N PHE A 362 28.71 21.32 -5.11
CA PHE A 362 29.43 21.31 -6.39
C PHE A 362 30.89 21.78 -6.30
N ASP A 363 31.47 21.87 -5.10
CA ASP A 363 32.84 22.36 -4.91
C ASP A 363 33.91 21.26 -5.06
N ALA A 364 33.49 19.98 -5.06
CA ALA A 364 34.34 18.79 -5.23
C ALA A 364 33.66 17.73 -6.11
N PRO A 365 34.41 16.83 -6.79
CA PRO A 365 33.83 15.75 -7.59
C PRO A 365 33.35 14.57 -6.72
N PRO A 366 32.55 13.64 -7.28
CA PRO A 366 32.08 12.45 -6.56
C PRO A 366 33.23 11.58 -6.01
N PRO A 367 33.06 10.93 -4.84
CA PRO A 367 31.84 10.94 -3.99
C PRO A 367 31.79 12.12 -2.99
N ALA A 368 32.78 13.01 -2.96
CA ALA A 368 32.87 14.11 -1.97
C ALA A 368 32.01 15.34 -2.33
N GLY A 369 31.43 15.35 -3.53
CA GLY A 369 30.55 16.39 -4.06
C GLY A 369 30.11 16.01 -5.47
N CYS A 370 29.52 16.95 -6.21
CA CYS A 370 28.87 16.70 -7.50
C CYS A 370 29.54 17.42 -8.67
N ASP A 371 30.76 17.96 -8.50
CA ASP A 371 31.47 18.66 -9.57
C ASP A 371 31.73 17.75 -10.78
N GLY A 372 31.63 18.33 -11.96
CA GLY A 372 31.77 17.62 -13.23
C GLY A 372 30.55 16.80 -13.68
N LEU A 373 29.55 16.58 -12.83
CA LEU A 373 28.29 15.94 -13.20
C LEU A 373 27.32 16.93 -13.87
N MET A 374 26.46 16.42 -14.76
CA MET A 374 25.41 17.19 -15.43
C MET A 374 24.13 16.36 -15.56
N GLY A 375 23.00 17.02 -15.78
CA GLY A 375 21.72 16.37 -16.02
C GLY A 375 21.25 15.53 -14.83
N LYS A 376 20.58 14.41 -15.12
CA LYS A 376 20.06 13.47 -14.12
C LYS A 376 21.12 12.99 -13.12
N SER A 377 22.37 12.79 -13.57
CA SER A 377 23.46 12.37 -12.67
C SER A 377 23.80 13.43 -11.62
N ALA A 378 23.78 14.72 -11.99
CA ALA A 378 23.98 15.80 -11.04
C ALA A 378 22.78 15.99 -10.11
N ILE A 379 21.56 15.76 -10.60
CA ILE A 379 20.33 15.80 -9.79
C ILE A 379 20.40 14.71 -8.71
N ALA A 380 20.69 13.46 -9.10
CA ALA A 380 20.84 12.34 -8.18
C ALA A 380 21.93 12.60 -7.13
N CYS A 381 23.10 13.10 -7.55
CA CYS A 381 24.18 13.46 -6.63
C CYS A 381 23.79 14.58 -5.66
N THR A 382 23.06 15.58 -6.14
CA THR A 382 22.51 16.62 -5.26
C THR A 382 21.56 15.99 -4.25
N GLY A 383 20.68 15.08 -4.68
CA GLY A 383 19.78 14.35 -3.79
C GLY A 383 20.50 13.63 -2.64
N VAL A 384 21.57 12.91 -2.96
CA VAL A 384 22.42 12.24 -1.94
C VAL A 384 23.04 13.25 -0.98
N ALA A 385 23.68 14.30 -1.50
CA ALA A 385 24.30 15.31 -0.67
C ALA A 385 23.29 16.02 0.26
N LEU A 386 22.04 16.18 -0.19
CA LEU A 386 20.98 16.75 0.63
C LEU A 386 20.47 15.77 1.69
N ALA A 387 20.20 14.51 1.33
CA ALA A 387 19.79 13.50 2.30
C ALA A 387 20.82 13.35 3.43
N SER A 388 22.13 13.29 3.11
CA SER A 388 23.18 13.22 4.12
C SER A 388 23.24 14.42 5.07
N ASN A 389 22.81 15.61 4.63
CA ASN A 389 22.76 16.79 5.50
C ASN A 389 21.60 16.76 6.51
N PHE A 390 20.60 15.92 6.27
CA PHE A 390 19.39 15.79 7.08
C PHE A 390 19.19 14.38 7.66
N SER A 391 20.21 13.51 7.61
CA SER A 391 20.14 12.10 8.02
C SER A 391 19.55 11.91 9.42
N ASP A 392 19.96 12.75 10.38
CA ASP A 392 19.51 12.69 11.78
C ASP A 392 17.99 12.91 11.93
N LEU A 393 17.34 13.51 10.93
CA LEU A 393 15.91 13.81 10.90
C LEU A 393 15.11 12.81 10.05
N MET A 394 15.77 11.85 9.39
CA MET A 394 15.10 10.90 8.50
C MET A 394 14.50 9.71 9.28
N PRO A 395 13.40 9.10 8.77
CA PRO A 395 12.74 7.98 9.44
C PRO A 395 13.60 6.71 9.55
N ILE A 396 14.49 6.48 8.58
CA ILE A 396 15.54 5.47 8.65
C ILE A 396 16.85 6.19 8.95
N GLN A 397 17.54 5.73 10.00
CA GLN A 397 18.82 6.29 10.43
C GLN A 397 19.97 5.45 9.84
N ASP A 398 21.04 6.09 9.37
CA ASP A 398 22.19 5.41 8.78
C ASP A 398 23.09 4.68 9.82
N ASP A 399 22.81 4.83 11.13
CA ASP A 399 23.62 4.32 12.23
C ASP A 399 23.04 3.06 12.91
N ARG A 400 22.03 2.41 12.32
CA ARG A 400 21.48 1.14 12.84
C ARG A 400 22.49 0.00 12.75
N GLY A 401 22.46 -0.90 13.72
CA GLY A 401 23.39 -2.03 13.78
C GLY A 401 23.13 -2.98 14.95
N ALA A 402 24.14 -3.79 15.31
CA ALA A 402 23.99 -4.84 16.30
C ALA A 402 23.63 -4.31 17.71
N SER A 403 23.93 -3.04 18.00
CA SER A 403 23.57 -2.40 19.27
C SER A 403 22.08 -2.21 19.47
N ASP A 404 21.27 -2.30 18.41
CA ASP A 404 19.81 -2.19 18.51
C ASP A 404 19.18 -3.44 19.16
N PHE A 405 19.90 -4.56 19.19
CA PHE A 405 19.43 -5.82 19.75
C PHE A 405 19.85 -6.00 21.22
N THR A 406 18.93 -6.54 22.03
CA THR A 406 19.21 -7.00 23.38
C THR A 406 18.72 -8.45 23.57
N PHE A 407 19.63 -9.39 23.82
CA PHE A 407 19.29 -10.82 23.98
C PHE A 407 19.38 -11.32 25.42
N ASP A 408 18.42 -12.18 25.80
CA ASP A 408 18.56 -13.00 27.00
C ASP A 408 19.34 -14.27 26.66
N THR A 409 20.62 -14.33 27.06
CA THR A 409 21.48 -15.49 26.79
C THR A 409 20.95 -16.81 27.39
N SER A 410 20.08 -16.74 28.41
CA SER A 410 19.47 -17.91 29.04
C SER A 410 18.32 -18.50 28.20
N SER A 411 17.77 -17.72 27.27
CA SER A 411 16.75 -18.16 26.31
C SER A 411 17.31 -19.09 25.23
N VAL A 412 18.64 -19.17 25.08
CA VAL A 412 19.28 -19.92 24.00
C VAL A 412 19.23 -21.43 24.25
N LEU A 413 18.24 -22.09 23.66
CA LEU A 413 17.92 -23.51 23.88
C LEU A 413 17.65 -24.21 22.53
N PRO A 414 17.81 -25.55 22.45
CA PRO A 414 17.22 -26.32 21.36
C PRO A 414 15.73 -26.04 21.18
N VAL A 415 15.28 -25.81 19.94
CA VAL A 415 13.89 -25.42 19.64
C VAL A 415 12.85 -26.40 20.23
N PRO A 416 13.04 -27.74 20.15
CA PRO A 416 12.08 -28.70 20.72
C PRO A 416 11.90 -28.59 22.24
N LEU A 417 12.86 -28.00 22.96
CA LEU A 417 12.73 -27.75 24.40
C LEU A 417 11.87 -26.52 24.71
N VAL A 418 11.67 -25.62 23.74
CA VAL A 418 10.80 -24.44 23.87
C VAL A 418 9.39 -24.76 23.36
N SER A 419 9.28 -25.43 22.21
CA SER A 419 8.00 -25.84 21.63
C SER A 419 8.03 -27.29 21.14
N ALA A 420 7.17 -28.12 21.75
CA ALA A 420 7.01 -29.53 21.40
C ALA A 420 6.54 -29.73 19.95
N VAL A 421 5.83 -28.75 19.39
CA VAL A 421 5.30 -28.73 18.02
C VAL A 421 6.41 -28.85 16.97
N THR A 422 7.64 -28.45 17.31
CA THR A 422 8.78 -28.47 16.38
C THR A 422 9.49 -29.83 16.30
N SER A 423 9.26 -30.72 17.28
CA SER A 423 9.93 -32.03 17.33
C SER A 423 9.58 -32.94 16.14
N PRO A 424 8.28 -33.05 15.74
CA PRO A 424 7.90 -33.79 14.54
C PRO A 424 8.47 -33.19 13.25
N ILE A 425 8.60 -31.87 13.15
CA ILE A 425 9.16 -31.20 11.97
C ILE A 425 10.61 -31.66 11.73
N LEU A 426 11.45 -31.58 12.77
CA LEU A 426 12.84 -32.07 12.69
C LEU A 426 12.90 -33.58 12.43
N SER A 427 12.04 -34.37 13.08
CA SER A 427 12.04 -35.83 12.93
C SER A 427 11.65 -36.28 11.52
N ASN A 428 10.64 -35.63 10.93
CA ASN A 428 10.16 -35.91 9.58
C ASN A 428 11.22 -35.55 8.53
N ALA A 429 12.00 -34.49 8.79
CA ALA A 429 13.15 -34.09 8.00
C ALA A 429 14.42 -34.94 8.25
N GLY A 430 14.36 -35.93 9.15
CA GLY A 430 15.51 -36.78 9.49
C GLY A 430 16.62 -36.07 10.27
N LEU A 431 16.30 -34.96 10.93
CA LEU A 431 17.23 -34.10 11.66
C LEU A 431 17.26 -34.40 13.16
N ALA A 432 18.36 -34.06 13.83
CA ALA A 432 18.49 -34.23 15.27
C ALA A 432 17.74 -33.11 16.03
N GLN A 433 17.17 -33.47 17.19
CA GLN A 433 16.36 -32.57 18.01
C GLN A 433 17.15 -31.38 18.60
N ASN A 434 18.48 -31.40 18.50
CA ASN A 434 19.37 -30.32 18.93
C ASN A 434 20.02 -29.57 17.76
N ASP A 435 19.63 -29.80 16.51
CA ASP A 435 20.25 -29.16 15.35
C ASP A 435 19.89 -27.69 15.18
N VAL A 436 18.78 -27.23 15.78
CA VAL A 436 18.33 -25.83 15.74
C VAL A 436 18.23 -25.28 17.15
N LEU A 437 18.74 -24.06 17.34
CA LEU A 437 18.60 -23.27 18.55
C LEU A 437 17.55 -22.18 18.34
N VAL A 438 16.85 -21.82 19.40
CA VAL A 438 16.04 -20.61 19.49
C VAL A 438 16.70 -19.64 20.46
N ALA A 439 16.60 -18.35 20.19
CA ALA A 439 16.94 -17.26 21.10
C ALA A 439 15.81 -16.22 21.11
N GLN A 440 15.61 -15.54 22.24
CA GLN A 440 14.63 -14.47 22.40
C GLN A 440 15.31 -13.20 22.94
N GLY A 441 14.83 -12.05 22.49
CA GLY A 441 15.38 -10.75 22.84
C GLY A 441 14.44 -9.59 22.47
N THR A 442 14.94 -8.38 22.51
CA THR A 442 14.27 -7.19 21.97
C THR A 442 15.10 -6.52 20.88
N LEU A 443 14.43 -5.74 20.05
CA LEU A 443 15.01 -4.82 19.08
C LEU A 443 14.39 -3.44 19.31
N SER A 444 15.20 -2.41 19.45
CA SER A 444 14.70 -1.03 19.45
C SER A 444 14.29 -0.65 18.04
N LEU A 445 13.09 -0.10 17.83
CA LEU A 445 12.62 0.40 16.53
C LEU A 445 11.99 1.81 16.69
N PRO A 446 12.17 2.72 15.73
CA PRO A 446 11.39 3.96 15.72
C PRO A 446 9.91 3.63 15.49
N TYR A 447 9.00 4.35 16.17
CA TYR A 447 7.56 4.18 16.05
C TYR A 447 6.89 5.52 15.75
N PHE A 448 6.07 5.55 14.70
CA PHE A 448 5.46 6.79 14.19
C PHE A 448 3.96 6.87 14.51
N LEU A 449 3.40 5.82 15.11
CA LEU A 449 2.04 5.78 15.63
C LEU A 449 2.00 5.95 17.16
N SER A 450 0.79 6.00 17.72
CA SER A 450 0.55 6.13 19.15
C SER A 450 0.52 4.77 19.83
N THR A 451 1.06 4.69 21.05
CA THR A 451 1.00 3.50 21.91
C THR A 451 -0.11 3.60 22.96
N SER A 452 -0.87 4.71 22.96
CA SER A 452 -1.96 4.94 23.91
C SER A 452 -3.22 4.19 23.50
N LYS A 453 -4.06 3.81 24.48
CA LYS A 453 -5.32 3.10 24.25
C LYS A 453 -6.20 3.75 23.17
N GLN A 454 -6.32 5.07 23.19
CA GLN A 454 -7.13 5.80 22.22
C GLN A 454 -6.40 5.92 20.88
N GLY A 455 -5.11 6.26 20.93
CA GLY A 455 -4.35 6.55 19.73
C GLY A 455 -4.10 5.33 18.83
N ILE A 456 -4.02 4.11 19.36
CA ILE A 456 -3.96 2.89 18.54
C ILE A 456 -5.21 2.69 17.64
N VAL A 457 -6.28 3.46 17.85
CA VAL A 457 -7.52 3.42 17.04
C VAL A 457 -7.76 4.71 16.26
N SER A 458 -7.29 5.86 16.75
CA SER A 458 -7.60 7.16 16.12
C SER A 458 -6.40 7.81 15.43
N ASP A 459 -5.19 7.51 15.87
CA ASP A 459 -4.01 8.24 15.42
C ASP A 459 -3.49 7.61 14.12
N SER A 460 -2.90 8.44 13.29
CA SER A 460 -2.26 8.11 12.02
C SER A 460 -0.94 8.87 11.94
N TRP A 461 -0.11 8.54 10.96
CA TRP A 461 1.13 9.26 10.73
C TRP A 461 0.84 10.73 10.41
N VAL A 462 1.64 11.60 11.00
CA VAL A 462 1.62 13.05 10.74
C VAL A 462 2.99 13.44 10.21
N ALA A 463 3.02 14.28 9.18
CA ALA A 463 4.26 14.79 8.60
C ALA A 463 5.16 15.46 9.65
N ASP A 464 6.48 15.25 9.53
CA ASP A 464 7.47 15.98 10.32
C ASP A 464 7.58 17.45 9.85
N SER A 465 6.75 18.30 10.43
CA SER A 465 6.75 19.74 10.16
C SER A 465 8.06 20.44 10.54
N GLY A 466 8.85 19.88 11.47
CA GLY A 466 10.16 20.41 11.84
C GLY A 466 11.18 20.19 10.72
N LEU A 467 11.23 18.97 10.18
CA LEU A 467 12.05 18.63 9.02
C LEU A 467 11.62 19.45 7.80
N ALA A 468 10.32 19.50 7.48
CA ALA A 468 9.79 20.29 6.37
C ALA A 468 10.15 21.79 6.50
N TYR A 469 10.05 22.36 7.71
CA TYR A 469 10.47 23.74 7.98
C TYR A 469 11.97 23.95 7.76
N GLY A 470 12.81 23.04 8.26
CA GLY A 470 14.26 23.09 8.07
C GLY A 470 14.66 23.06 6.59
N LEU A 471 13.98 22.23 5.80
CA LEU A 471 14.14 22.15 4.35
C LEU A 471 13.72 23.46 3.65
N ASN A 472 12.57 24.02 4.02
CA ASN A 472 12.13 25.31 3.47
C ASN A 472 13.14 26.44 3.73
N GLU A 473 13.74 26.49 4.92
CA GLU A 473 14.77 27.48 5.25
C GLU A 473 16.04 27.26 4.41
N ALA A 474 16.53 26.01 4.35
CA ALA A 474 17.74 25.65 3.62
C ALA A 474 17.66 25.95 2.11
N PHE A 475 16.47 25.76 1.51
CA PHE A 475 16.25 25.95 0.07
C PHE A 475 15.43 27.19 -0.26
N SER A 476 15.30 28.13 0.69
CA SER A 476 14.56 29.38 0.51
C SER A 476 15.05 30.21 -0.70
N SER A 477 16.35 30.14 -1.02
CA SER A 477 16.95 30.78 -2.20
C SER A 477 16.48 30.18 -3.52
N LEU A 478 16.13 28.89 -3.52
CA LEU A 478 15.54 28.17 -4.65
C LEU A 478 14.01 28.36 -4.71
N GLY A 479 13.40 28.87 -3.64
CA GLY A 479 11.96 29.09 -3.55
C GLY A 479 11.15 27.84 -3.18
N LEU A 480 11.80 26.81 -2.62
CA LEU A 480 11.12 25.61 -2.14
C LEU A 480 10.10 25.97 -1.05
N LYS A 481 8.91 25.37 -1.12
CA LYS A 481 7.84 25.52 -0.13
C LYS A 481 7.11 24.21 0.09
N ILE A 482 7.49 23.46 1.11
CA ILE A 482 6.79 22.26 1.56
C ILE A 482 5.62 22.70 2.45
N PRO A 483 4.35 22.45 2.07
CA PRO A 483 3.19 22.88 2.85
C PRO A 483 3.16 22.33 4.28
N GLN A 484 3.61 21.09 4.46
CA GLN A 484 3.67 20.38 5.74
C GLN A 484 4.60 21.05 6.77
N ALA A 485 5.40 22.05 6.39
CA ALA A 485 6.13 22.89 7.34
C ALA A 485 5.20 23.70 8.27
N ASP A 486 3.95 23.92 7.86
CA ASP A 486 2.89 24.48 8.71
C ASP A 486 1.81 23.40 8.93
N PRO A 487 1.71 22.80 10.12
CA PRO A 487 0.72 21.76 10.40
C PRO A 487 -0.73 22.29 10.42
N SER A 488 -0.95 23.62 10.38
CA SER A 488 -2.27 24.19 10.14
C SER A 488 -2.66 24.22 8.66
N LYS A 489 -1.71 23.94 7.77
CA LYS A 489 -1.90 23.83 6.33
C LYS A 489 -2.04 22.39 5.86
N SER A 490 -1.19 21.49 6.31
CA SER A 490 -1.32 20.07 6.00
C SER A 490 -0.60 19.23 7.04
N THR A 491 -1.20 18.08 7.36
CA THR A 491 -0.61 17.02 8.18
C THR A 491 -0.22 15.78 7.38
N ALA A 492 -0.48 15.79 6.07
CA ALA A 492 -0.43 14.61 5.23
C ALA A 492 0.98 14.07 5.00
N VAL A 493 1.12 12.76 5.18
CA VAL A 493 2.30 11.98 4.76
C VAL A 493 2.02 11.35 3.41
N ASN A 494 2.55 12.00 2.37
CA ASN A 494 2.29 11.71 0.97
C ASN A 494 3.58 11.83 0.13
N TYR A 495 3.52 11.59 -1.18
CA TYR A 495 4.72 11.62 -2.03
C TYR A 495 5.40 13.00 -2.12
N ILE A 496 4.68 14.10 -1.82
CA ILE A 496 5.27 15.45 -1.77
C ILE A 496 6.15 15.59 -0.54
N PHE A 497 5.69 15.09 0.61
CA PHE A 497 6.50 15.02 1.82
C PHE A 497 6.28 13.68 2.57
N PRO A 498 7.16 12.69 2.37
CA PRO A 498 6.92 11.30 2.78
C PRO A 498 7.41 10.97 4.18
N PHE A 499 7.95 11.94 4.92
CA PHE A 499 8.65 11.69 6.18
C PHE A 499 7.70 11.88 7.39
N PRO A 500 7.25 10.80 8.04
CA PRO A 500 6.43 10.89 9.23
C PRO A 500 7.24 11.38 10.44
N LYS A 501 6.57 12.05 11.36
CA LYS A 501 7.15 12.50 12.62
C LYS A 501 7.25 11.34 13.62
N LYS A 502 8.48 11.02 14.04
CA LYS A 502 8.72 10.00 15.08
C LYS A 502 8.01 10.37 16.38
N GLN A 503 7.29 9.40 16.98
CA GLN A 503 6.62 9.58 18.27
C GLN A 503 7.51 9.11 19.42
N THR A 504 8.08 7.91 19.29
CA THR A 504 8.95 7.28 20.29
C THR A 504 9.77 6.17 19.64
N ASP A 505 10.79 5.69 20.33
CA ASP A 505 11.35 4.37 20.04
C ASP A 505 10.60 3.32 20.89
N VAL A 506 10.44 2.11 20.36
CA VAL A 506 9.77 0.98 21.02
C VAL A 506 10.67 -0.26 21.01
N GLU A 507 10.72 -0.97 22.13
CA GLU A 507 11.42 -2.23 22.25
C GLU A 507 10.49 -3.37 21.82
N VAL A 508 10.78 -3.96 20.66
CA VAL A 508 9.95 -5.00 20.04
C VAL A 508 10.49 -6.40 20.33
N PRO A 509 9.65 -7.42 20.60
CA PRO A 509 10.12 -8.77 20.81
C PRO A 509 10.74 -9.38 19.55
N VAL A 510 11.87 -10.06 19.71
CA VAL A 510 12.57 -10.75 18.63
C VAL A 510 12.67 -12.24 18.97
N LEU A 511 12.33 -13.08 17.99
CA LEU A 511 12.59 -14.50 17.99
C LEU A 511 13.67 -14.81 16.94
N VAL A 512 14.68 -15.58 17.31
CA VAL A 512 15.76 -15.99 16.38
C VAL A 512 15.89 -17.50 16.39
N LEU A 513 15.88 -18.12 15.20
CA LEU A 513 16.14 -19.55 14.99
C LEU A 513 17.47 -19.70 14.26
N LEU A 514 18.39 -20.48 14.82
CA LEU A 514 19.76 -20.58 14.32
C LEU A 514 20.19 -22.05 14.19
N PRO A 515 21.04 -22.38 13.19
CA PRO A 515 21.69 -23.68 13.15
C PRO A 515 22.59 -23.83 14.38
N ASN A 516 22.49 -24.95 15.10
CA ASN A 516 23.31 -25.18 16.28
C ASN A 516 24.79 -25.32 15.86
N PRO A 517 25.70 -24.46 16.36
CA PRO A 517 27.13 -24.56 16.08
C PRO A 517 27.73 -25.93 16.44
N SER A 518 27.17 -26.57 17.47
CA SER A 518 27.58 -27.88 17.99
C SER A 518 26.63 -29.02 17.60
N GLY A 519 25.68 -28.78 16.69
CA GLY A 519 24.77 -29.80 16.16
C GLY A 519 25.49 -30.80 15.25
N ASP A 520 24.87 -31.96 15.04
CA ASP A 520 25.44 -33.07 14.27
C ASP A 520 25.06 -32.99 12.77
N ASN A 521 24.25 -32.00 12.38
CA ASN A 521 23.86 -31.78 11.00
C ASN A 521 25.07 -31.54 10.07
N THR A 522 25.07 -32.24 8.92
CA THR A 522 26.08 -32.13 7.87
C THR A 522 25.82 -31.00 6.87
N ILE A 523 24.65 -30.37 6.91
CA ILE A 523 24.29 -29.24 6.03
C ILE A 523 25.21 -28.05 6.33
N PRO A 524 25.83 -27.42 5.30
CA PRO A 524 26.68 -26.26 5.49
C PRO A 524 25.94 -25.10 6.15
N LYS A 525 26.55 -24.52 7.18
CA LYS A 525 26.12 -23.24 7.74
C LYS A 525 26.49 -22.16 6.72
N ASN A 526 25.52 -21.61 6.03
CA ASN A 526 25.75 -20.75 4.87
C ASN A 526 26.02 -19.27 5.24
N GLY A 527 25.77 -18.87 6.50
CA GLY A 527 25.99 -17.50 6.96
C GLY A 527 24.96 -16.50 6.42
N LYS A 528 23.78 -17.00 6.03
CA LYS A 528 22.67 -16.21 5.48
C LYS A 528 21.60 -15.97 6.54
N THR A 529 20.91 -14.84 6.45
CA THR A 529 19.84 -14.46 7.39
C THR A 529 18.52 -14.25 6.66
N ILE A 530 17.43 -14.74 7.24
CA ILE A 530 16.06 -14.60 6.75
C ILE A 530 15.30 -13.74 7.75
N ILE A 531 14.65 -12.68 7.26
CA ILE A 531 13.59 -11.98 7.99
C ILE A 531 12.29 -12.73 7.74
N TYR A 532 11.62 -13.17 8.79
CA TYR A 532 10.31 -13.86 8.71
C TYR A 532 9.20 -12.95 9.26
N GLN A 533 8.15 -12.74 8.48
CA GLN A 533 6.95 -12.00 8.91
C GLN A 533 5.70 -12.88 8.93
N HIS A 534 5.02 -12.88 10.08
CA HIS A 534 3.80 -13.64 10.34
C HIS A 534 2.51 -12.95 9.81
N GLY A 535 1.39 -13.69 9.80
CA GLY A 535 0.06 -13.24 9.35
C GLY A 535 -0.78 -12.49 10.40
N ILE A 536 -1.96 -11.97 10.01
CA ILE A 536 -2.75 -10.98 10.78
C ILE A 536 -3.32 -11.42 12.13
N THR A 537 -3.61 -12.69 12.35
CA THR A 537 -4.14 -13.17 13.64
C THR A 537 -3.11 -13.94 14.43
N THR A 538 -1.83 -13.77 14.09
CA THR A 538 -0.73 -14.57 14.61
C THR A 538 0.32 -13.68 15.28
N ASP A 539 1.46 -14.26 15.65
CA ASP A 539 2.58 -13.57 16.25
C ASP A 539 3.90 -14.21 15.78
N ARG A 540 5.04 -13.65 16.22
CA ARG A 540 6.40 -14.09 15.88
C ARG A 540 6.65 -15.59 16.06
N SER A 541 5.90 -16.27 16.93
CA SER A 541 5.98 -17.74 17.09
C SER A 541 5.60 -18.52 15.84
N ALA A 542 4.87 -17.94 14.89
CA ALA A 542 4.56 -18.57 13.61
C ALA A 542 5.85 -18.98 12.85
N ALA A 543 6.98 -18.33 13.13
CA ALA A 543 8.28 -18.74 12.58
C ALA A 543 8.79 -20.09 13.12
N LEU A 544 8.29 -20.58 14.26
CA LEU A 544 8.78 -21.81 14.90
C LEU A 544 8.60 -23.05 14.02
N THR A 545 7.65 -23.08 13.11
CA THR A 545 7.48 -24.21 12.20
C THR A 545 8.35 -24.05 10.96
N PHE A 546 7.96 -23.17 10.03
CA PHE A 546 8.68 -22.95 8.77
C PHE A 546 10.14 -22.53 8.99
N GLY A 547 10.38 -21.62 9.93
CA GLY A 547 11.72 -21.12 10.25
C GLY A 547 12.63 -22.15 10.93
N THR A 548 12.09 -23.15 11.66
CA THR A 548 12.91 -24.25 12.19
C THR A 548 13.47 -25.11 11.07
N LEU A 549 12.64 -25.40 10.06
CA LEU A 549 13.09 -26.18 8.91
C LEU A 549 14.14 -25.42 8.11
N LEU A 550 13.92 -24.13 7.85
CA LEU A 550 14.91 -23.26 7.19
C LEU A 550 16.20 -23.12 8.00
N ALA A 551 16.11 -22.96 9.32
CA ALA A 551 17.30 -22.88 10.17
C ALA A 551 18.10 -24.20 10.18
N ALA A 552 17.42 -25.34 10.04
CA ALA A 552 18.09 -26.61 9.84
C ALA A 552 18.77 -26.73 8.47
N GLN A 553 18.34 -25.98 7.46
CA GLN A 553 19.03 -25.85 6.17
C GLN A 553 20.22 -24.87 6.21
N GLY A 554 20.62 -24.39 7.39
CA GLY A 554 21.82 -23.57 7.57
C GLY A 554 21.58 -22.06 7.62
N PHE A 555 20.35 -21.59 7.42
CA PHE A 555 19.95 -20.19 7.53
C PHE A 555 19.79 -19.74 8.99
N THR A 556 19.92 -18.45 9.27
CA THR A 556 19.43 -17.84 10.51
C THR A 556 18.09 -17.17 10.24
N VAL A 557 17.05 -17.42 11.03
CA VAL A 557 15.74 -16.81 10.86
C VAL A 557 15.48 -15.83 11.99
N VAL A 558 15.12 -14.59 11.67
CA VAL A 558 14.78 -13.52 12.62
C VAL A 558 13.32 -13.12 12.40
N ALA A 559 12.51 -13.16 13.45
CA ALA A 559 11.10 -12.80 13.40
C ALA A 559 10.77 -11.75 14.49
N ILE A 560 9.97 -10.76 14.10
CA ILE A 560 9.40 -9.74 14.99
C ILE A 560 7.87 -9.70 14.81
N ASP A 561 7.16 -9.17 15.80
CA ASP A 561 5.73 -8.94 15.65
C ASP A 561 5.44 -7.70 14.81
N GLN A 562 4.38 -7.78 14.00
CA GLN A 562 3.83 -6.62 13.31
C GLN A 562 3.27 -5.59 14.34
N PRO A 563 3.06 -4.32 13.94
CA PRO A 563 2.32 -3.35 14.75
C PRO A 563 1.02 -3.96 15.27
N LEU A 564 0.69 -3.73 16.55
CA LEU A 564 -0.54 -4.25 17.17
C LEU A 564 -0.68 -5.78 17.30
N HIS A 565 0.42 -6.53 17.17
CA HIS A 565 0.46 -7.99 17.35
C HIS A 565 1.30 -8.43 18.56
N GLY A 566 1.30 -9.72 18.86
CA GLY A 566 2.13 -10.31 19.90
C GLY A 566 1.45 -11.50 20.58
N VAL A 567 2.09 -12.04 21.61
CA VAL A 567 1.59 -13.24 22.31
C VAL A 567 0.27 -12.93 23.03
N ALA A 568 -0.78 -13.67 22.66
CA ALA A 568 -2.14 -13.49 23.17
C ALA A 568 -2.31 -14.03 24.60
N ALA A 569 -3.47 -13.73 25.19
CA ALA A 569 -3.89 -14.37 26.43
C ALA A 569 -4.50 -15.76 26.14
N PHE A 570 -4.43 -16.66 27.12
CA PHE A 570 -5.03 -17.99 27.04
C PHE A 570 -5.67 -18.37 28.38
N SER A 571 -6.73 -19.15 28.31
CA SER A 571 -7.50 -19.63 29.46
C SER A 571 -6.94 -20.95 30.00
N ALA A 572 -7.33 -21.31 31.22
CA ALA A 572 -6.97 -22.60 31.82
C ALA A 572 -7.53 -23.78 31.00
N ASP A 573 -8.71 -23.62 30.38
CA ASP A 573 -9.34 -24.65 29.56
C ASP A 573 -8.56 -24.87 28.26
N GLU A 574 -8.14 -23.79 27.58
CA GLU A 574 -7.27 -23.88 26.40
C GLU A 574 -5.92 -24.51 26.74
N GLN A 575 -5.36 -24.17 27.91
CA GLN A 575 -4.12 -24.76 28.40
C GLN A 575 -4.25 -26.27 28.66
N GLU A 576 -5.36 -26.71 29.29
CA GLU A 576 -5.62 -28.13 29.52
C GLU A 576 -5.83 -28.88 28.19
N GLU A 577 -6.58 -28.30 27.25
CA GLU A 577 -6.85 -28.91 25.95
C GLU A 577 -5.57 -29.07 25.11
N LEU A 578 -4.73 -28.04 25.07
CA LEU A 578 -3.41 -28.13 24.43
C LEU A 578 -2.57 -29.25 25.07
N THR A 579 -2.55 -29.34 26.40
CA THR A 579 -1.80 -30.36 27.13
C THR A 579 -2.25 -31.77 26.74
N ARG A 580 -3.57 -31.99 26.70
CA ARG A 580 -4.15 -33.28 26.31
C ARG A 580 -3.82 -33.61 24.87
N THR A 581 -3.90 -32.64 23.96
CA THR A 581 -3.55 -32.79 22.55
C THR A 581 -2.08 -33.20 22.38
N LEU A 582 -1.16 -32.50 23.03
CA LEU A 582 0.27 -32.81 23.00
C LEU A 582 0.56 -34.22 23.53
N LEU A 583 0.00 -34.59 24.68
CA LEU A 583 0.18 -35.93 25.25
C LEU A 583 -0.37 -37.02 24.31
N SER A 584 -1.53 -36.79 23.72
CA SER A 584 -2.15 -37.74 22.79
C SER A 584 -1.31 -37.92 21.52
N SER A 585 -0.70 -36.84 21.02
CA SER A 585 0.21 -36.89 19.85
C SER A 585 1.45 -37.76 20.07
N THR A 586 1.84 -38.01 21.33
CA THR A 586 2.94 -38.94 21.67
C THR A 586 2.54 -40.42 21.59
N GLY A 587 1.26 -40.72 21.33
CA GLY A 587 0.70 -42.07 21.38
C GLY A 587 0.30 -42.53 22.79
N ALA A 588 0.20 -41.60 23.75
CA ALA A 588 -0.29 -41.92 25.10
C ALA A 588 -1.77 -42.32 25.05
N SER A 589 -2.13 -43.40 25.76
CA SER A 589 -3.54 -43.79 25.94
C SER A 589 -4.30 -42.76 26.78
N ASP A 590 -5.63 -42.70 26.66
CA ASP A 590 -6.50 -41.80 27.44
C ASP A 590 -6.19 -41.84 28.96
N SER A 591 -5.94 -43.03 29.51
CA SER A 591 -5.63 -43.16 30.94
C SER A 591 -4.26 -42.59 31.33
N GLN A 592 -3.30 -42.61 30.40
CA GLN A 592 -2.00 -41.95 30.57
C GLN A 592 -2.13 -40.43 30.41
N VAL A 593 -2.92 -39.97 29.43
CA VAL A 593 -3.21 -38.54 29.24
C VAL A 593 -3.83 -37.97 30.52
N ASP A 594 -4.84 -38.64 31.09
CA ASP A 594 -5.48 -38.23 32.35
C ASP A 594 -4.51 -38.19 33.54
N ALA A 595 -3.57 -39.14 33.61
CA ALA A 595 -2.59 -39.21 34.70
C ALA A 595 -1.49 -38.14 34.57
N LEU A 596 -1.08 -37.82 33.34
CA LEU A 596 0.03 -36.90 33.06
C LEU A 596 -0.41 -35.44 32.99
N THR A 597 -1.64 -35.16 32.55
CA THR A 597 -2.16 -33.79 32.37
C THR A 597 -1.96 -32.91 33.63
N PRO A 598 -2.34 -33.35 34.85
CA PRO A 598 -2.11 -32.55 36.05
C PRO A 598 -0.63 -32.31 36.38
N LEU A 599 0.27 -33.21 35.96
CA LEU A 599 1.71 -33.07 36.19
C LEU A 599 2.33 -32.05 35.24
N VAL A 600 1.87 -32.00 33.98
CA VAL A 600 2.28 -30.98 33.01
C VAL A 600 1.79 -29.60 33.46
N LEU A 601 0.50 -29.48 33.80
CA LEU A 601 -0.10 -28.22 34.27
C LEU A 601 0.54 -27.70 35.57
N ALA A 602 1.02 -28.60 36.44
CA ALA A 602 1.75 -28.20 37.65
C ALA A 602 3.13 -27.60 37.37
N GLY A 603 3.66 -27.74 36.15
CA GLY A 603 4.92 -27.10 35.74
C GLY A 603 6.18 -27.65 36.39
N ASN A 604 6.13 -28.81 37.04
CA ASN A 604 7.28 -29.38 37.74
C ASN A 604 8.00 -30.41 36.86
N VAL A 605 9.08 -29.95 36.20
CA VAL A 605 9.89 -30.77 35.29
C VAL A 605 10.39 -32.05 35.96
N SER A 606 10.85 -32.00 37.20
CA SER A 606 11.38 -33.18 37.90
C SER A 606 10.31 -34.25 38.15
N ASN A 607 9.11 -33.83 38.56
CA ASN A 607 8.00 -34.75 38.81
C ASN A 607 7.47 -35.37 37.51
N LEU A 608 7.31 -34.55 36.47
CA LEU A 608 6.87 -35.03 35.17
C LEU A 608 7.92 -35.96 34.54
N ALA A 609 9.20 -35.61 34.59
CA ALA A 609 10.28 -36.47 34.12
C ALA A 609 10.27 -37.83 34.83
N ALA A 610 10.06 -37.85 36.15
CA ALA A 610 9.93 -39.12 36.89
C ALA A 610 8.76 -39.97 36.40
N ALA A 611 7.62 -39.35 36.06
CA ALA A 611 6.47 -40.04 35.48
C ALA A 611 6.72 -40.52 34.03
N LEU A 612 7.59 -39.84 33.28
CA LEU A 612 8.04 -40.18 31.93
C LEU A 612 9.29 -41.07 31.90
N GLY A 613 9.60 -41.78 33.00
CA GLY A 613 10.73 -42.72 33.03
C GLY A 613 12.12 -42.07 33.10
N GLY A 614 12.18 -40.80 33.54
CA GLY A 614 13.41 -40.00 33.70
C GLY A 614 13.66 -39.01 32.56
N ASP A 615 12.78 -38.91 31.56
CA ASP A 615 12.96 -38.03 30.41
C ASP A 615 12.73 -36.55 30.80
N THR A 616 13.82 -35.85 31.06
CA THR A 616 13.79 -34.43 31.44
C THR A 616 13.55 -33.52 30.23
N ALA A 617 13.97 -33.94 29.03
CA ALA A 617 13.82 -33.13 27.82
C ALA A 617 12.36 -33.09 27.38
N THR A 618 11.70 -34.25 27.29
CA THR A 618 10.27 -34.34 26.99
C THR A 618 9.44 -33.65 28.07
N ALA A 619 9.78 -33.82 29.35
CA ALA A 619 9.08 -33.14 30.42
C ALA A 619 9.16 -31.60 30.29
N MET A 620 10.35 -31.07 30.00
CA MET A 620 10.55 -29.64 29.82
C MET A 620 9.85 -29.12 28.56
N SER A 621 9.93 -29.85 27.45
CA SER A 621 9.24 -29.53 26.20
C SER A 621 7.73 -29.41 26.38
N LEU A 622 7.09 -30.42 27.01
CA LEU A 622 5.65 -30.40 27.29
C LEU A 622 5.28 -29.24 28.22
N ILE A 623 6.04 -29.03 29.30
CA ILE A 623 5.75 -27.96 30.27
C ILE A 623 5.89 -26.58 29.63
N ASN A 624 6.98 -26.30 28.90
CA ASN A 624 7.19 -24.99 28.28
C ASN A 624 6.12 -24.69 27.23
N THR A 625 5.77 -25.68 26.41
CA THR A 625 4.70 -25.56 25.40
C THR A 625 3.35 -25.24 26.06
N THR A 626 2.97 -26.01 27.09
CA THR A 626 1.71 -25.82 27.82
C THR A 626 1.68 -24.50 28.60
N GLN A 627 2.77 -24.12 29.27
CA GLN A 627 2.80 -22.89 30.07
C GLN A 627 2.74 -21.63 29.21
N ASN A 628 3.11 -21.74 27.93
CA ASN A 628 3.15 -20.65 26.97
C ASN A 628 2.15 -20.90 25.82
N ALA A 629 0.91 -21.28 26.17
CA ALA A 629 -0.13 -21.63 25.21
C ALA A 629 -0.66 -20.43 24.39
N GLY A 630 -0.36 -19.19 24.80
CA GLY A 630 -0.89 -17.98 24.16
C GLY A 630 -0.21 -17.58 22.86
N SER A 631 0.92 -18.19 22.50
CA SER A 631 1.57 -17.94 21.21
C SER A 631 0.98 -18.84 20.13
N THR A 632 0.88 -18.32 18.90
CA THR A 632 0.32 -19.00 17.72
C THR A 632 0.86 -20.42 17.55
N ILE A 633 2.17 -20.58 17.62
CA ILE A 633 2.82 -21.86 17.86
C ILE A 633 3.21 -21.87 19.34
N PRO A 634 2.54 -22.66 20.19
CA PRO A 634 2.76 -22.63 21.64
C PRO A 634 4.21 -22.92 22.02
N GLY A 635 4.73 -22.17 23.00
CA GLY A 635 6.07 -22.41 23.55
C GLY A 635 6.87 -21.15 23.89
N ILE A 636 6.55 -20.00 23.29
CA ILE A 636 7.21 -18.74 23.64
C ILE A 636 6.38 -17.93 24.63
N ALA A 637 7.04 -17.45 25.68
CA ALA A 637 6.40 -16.60 26.67
C ALA A 637 6.20 -15.18 26.11
N ARG A 638 5.14 -14.52 26.57
CA ARG A 638 5.00 -13.08 26.33
C ARG A 638 6.15 -12.30 26.98
N MET A 639 6.66 -11.30 26.28
CA MET A 639 7.62 -10.34 26.80
C MET A 639 6.86 -9.21 27.51
N THR A 640 6.77 -9.32 28.83
CA THR A 640 5.96 -8.39 29.64
C THR A 640 6.40 -6.95 29.43
N GLY A 641 5.48 -6.11 28.93
CA GLY A 641 5.72 -4.69 28.67
C GLY A 641 6.27 -4.37 27.28
N HIS A 642 6.55 -5.38 26.45
CA HIS A 642 7.18 -5.22 25.15
C HIS A 642 6.34 -5.72 23.96
N GLU A 643 5.28 -6.51 24.20
CA GLU A 643 4.40 -6.97 23.10
C GLU A 643 3.85 -5.80 22.26
N ARG A 644 3.85 -5.95 20.93
CA ARG A 644 3.51 -4.88 19.95
C ARG A 644 2.03 -4.49 19.95
N HIS A 645 1.17 -5.28 20.57
CA HIS A 645 -0.24 -4.94 20.84
C HIS A 645 -0.40 -4.03 22.07
N PHE A 646 0.69 -3.67 22.77
CA PHE A 646 0.73 -2.72 23.89
C PHE A 646 -0.22 -3.07 25.05
N GLY A 647 -0.58 -4.34 25.19
CA GLY A 647 -1.56 -4.81 26.18
C GLY A 647 -3.02 -4.53 25.80
N TYR A 648 -3.32 -4.22 24.54
CA TYR A 648 -4.67 -3.99 24.03
C TYR A 648 -5.08 -4.98 22.93
N TYR A 649 -6.39 -5.18 22.82
CA TYR A 649 -7.04 -5.94 21.76
C TYR A 649 -8.43 -5.35 21.44
N ALA A 650 -9.08 -5.79 20.37
CA ALA A 650 -10.43 -5.37 20.02
C ALA A 650 -11.48 -6.22 20.74
N ALA A 651 -12.10 -5.70 21.82
CA ALA A 651 -13.21 -6.41 22.47
C ALA A 651 -14.49 -6.43 21.61
N GLN A 652 -14.62 -5.43 20.75
CA GLN A 652 -15.60 -5.27 19.66
C GLN A 652 -14.88 -4.48 18.55
N PRO A 653 -15.38 -4.47 17.31
CA PRO A 653 -14.80 -3.66 16.23
C PRO A 653 -14.50 -2.22 16.70
N SER A 654 -13.25 -1.79 16.49
CA SER A 654 -12.75 -0.46 16.87
C SER A 654 -12.90 -0.05 18.35
N THR A 655 -13.15 -1.02 19.24
CA THR A 655 -13.29 -0.77 20.67
C THR A 655 -12.12 -1.42 21.41
N PRO A 656 -11.05 -0.65 21.68
CA PRO A 656 -9.86 -1.20 22.33
C PRO A 656 -10.17 -1.53 23.79
N ALA A 657 -9.76 -2.71 24.23
CA ALA A 657 -9.83 -3.18 25.60
C ALA A 657 -8.46 -3.70 26.06
N LYS A 658 -8.23 -3.72 27.37
CA LYS A 658 -6.99 -4.30 27.90
C LYS A 658 -7.06 -5.82 27.78
N ILE A 659 -5.96 -6.43 27.38
CA ILE A 659 -5.81 -7.89 27.46
C ILE A 659 -5.77 -8.30 28.93
N ASP A 660 -6.58 -9.30 29.27
CA ASP A 660 -6.64 -9.93 30.58
C ASP A 660 -5.96 -11.29 30.51
N TYR A 661 -4.64 -11.28 30.74
CA TYR A 661 -3.82 -12.48 30.77
C TYR A 661 -4.13 -13.41 31.95
N GLU A 662 -4.78 -12.93 33.01
CA GLU A 662 -5.14 -13.77 34.16
C GLU A 662 -6.34 -14.64 33.84
N ASN A 663 -7.28 -14.13 33.04
CA ASN A 663 -8.52 -14.82 32.67
C ASN A 663 -8.54 -15.33 31.22
N GLY A 664 -7.45 -15.16 30.46
CA GLY A 664 -7.35 -15.67 29.09
C GLY A 664 -8.17 -14.90 28.07
N VAL A 665 -8.29 -13.57 28.23
CA VAL A 665 -9.10 -12.73 27.32
C VAL A 665 -8.21 -11.74 26.56
N GLY A 666 -8.21 -11.87 25.24
CA GLY A 666 -7.54 -10.95 24.31
C GLY A 666 -6.65 -11.68 23.32
N ASP A 667 -6.70 -11.24 22.06
CA ASP A 667 -6.07 -11.86 20.89
C ASP A 667 -4.97 -10.97 20.28
N SER A 668 -4.24 -11.50 19.30
CA SER A 668 -3.21 -10.80 18.52
C SER A 668 -3.80 -10.18 17.26
N GLY A 669 -3.39 -8.96 16.92
CA GLY A 669 -3.65 -8.33 15.62
C GLY A 669 -5.08 -7.84 15.38
N SER A 670 -6.00 -8.00 16.33
CA SER A 670 -7.42 -7.64 16.17
C SER A 670 -7.71 -6.14 16.01
N LEU A 671 -6.72 -5.27 16.26
CA LEU A 671 -6.78 -3.83 16.06
C LEU A 671 -6.04 -3.36 14.79
N PHE A 672 -5.42 -4.26 14.02
CA PHE A 672 -4.60 -3.91 12.86
C PHE A 672 -5.41 -3.31 11.72
N ILE A 673 -6.53 -3.94 11.35
CA ILE A 673 -7.50 -3.40 10.38
C ILE A 673 -8.55 -2.60 11.14
N ASN A 674 -8.62 -1.30 10.85
CA ASN A 674 -9.51 -0.35 11.50
C ASN A 674 -10.48 0.27 10.50
N LEU A 675 -11.70 -0.26 10.49
CA LEU A 675 -12.79 0.21 9.63
C LEU A 675 -13.39 1.56 10.08
N THR A 676 -12.96 2.11 11.21
CA THR A 676 -13.37 3.44 11.67
C THR A 676 -12.29 4.51 11.49
N SER A 677 -11.10 4.11 11.02
CA SER A 677 -10.00 5.01 10.67
C SER A 677 -9.15 4.36 9.57
N PHE A 678 -9.42 4.74 8.32
CA PHE A 678 -8.68 4.22 7.17
C PHE A 678 -7.19 4.57 7.25
N LEU A 679 -6.88 5.78 7.71
CA LEU A 679 -5.51 6.27 7.87
C LEU A 679 -4.73 5.46 8.91
N THR A 680 -5.36 5.07 10.02
CA THR A 680 -4.73 4.15 10.99
C THR A 680 -4.43 2.79 10.36
N THR A 681 -5.32 2.25 9.53
CA THR A 681 -5.06 0.99 8.82
C THR A 681 -3.90 1.13 7.81
N ARG A 682 -3.91 2.19 7.00
CA ARG A 682 -2.83 2.53 6.07
C ARG A 682 -1.50 2.61 6.79
N ASP A 683 -1.46 3.32 7.91
CA ASP A 683 -0.21 3.57 8.61
C ASP A 683 0.23 2.38 9.46
N ASN A 684 -0.67 1.46 9.86
CA ASN A 684 -0.28 0.15 10.38
C ASN A 684 0.47 -0.69 9.32
N LEU A 685 0.01 -0.65 8.06
CA LEU A 685 0.69 -1.32 6.93
C LEU A 685 2.07 -0.69 6.66
N ARG A 686 2.13 0.66 6.58
CA ARG A 686 3.38 1.39 6.37
C ARG A 686 4.36 1.21 7.54
N GLU A 687 3.89 1.24 8.78
CA GLU A 687 4.71 1.00 9.97
C GLU A 687 5.30 -0.41 9.96
N SER A 688 4.53 -1.43 9.56
CA SER A 688 5.09 -2.79 9.43
C SER A 688 6.20 -2.87 8.39
N ALA A 689 6.07 -2.19 7.25
CA ALA A 689 7.12 -2.14 6.24
C ALA A 689 8.35 -1.38 6.76
N VAL A 690 8.15 -0.27 7.47
CA VAL A 690 9.24 0.51 8.08
C VAL A 690 9.94 -0.24 9.22
N ASP A 691 9.22 -1.02 10.03
CA ASP A 691 9.81 -1.93 11.02
C ASP A 691 10.76 -2.93 10.33
N GLN A 692 10.35 -3.50 9.20
CA GLN A 692 11.15 -4.44 8.40
C GLN A 692 12.38 -3.76 7.79
N MET A 693 12.25 -2.54 7.27
CA MET A 693 13.39 -1.73 6.80
C MET A 693 14.40 -1.47 7.90
N ASN A 694 13.92 -1.08 9.08
CA ASN A 694 14.75 -0.81 10.23
C ASN A 694 15.41 -2.09 10.76
N LEU A 695 14.70 -3.22 10.81
CA LEU A 695 15.28 -4.53 11.13
C LEU A 695 16.39 -4.91 10.14
N ARG A 696 16.14 -4.73 8.83
CA ARG A 696 17.15 -4.97 7.80
C ARG A 696 18.39 -4.10 7.98
N ALA A 697 18.21 -2.83 8.34
CA ALA A 697 19.32 -1.92 8.64
C ALA A 697 20.10 -2.33 9.90
N SER A 698 19.44 -2.82 10.96
CA SER A 698 20.13 -3.33 12.17
C SER A 698 20.91 -4.62 11.96
N LEU A 699 20.65 -5.34 10.86
CA LEU A 699 21.37 -6.55 10.46
C LEU A 699 22.59 -6.25 9.56
N SER A 700 23.00 -4.97 9.45
CA SER A 700 24.16 -4.52 8.66
C SER A 700 25.51 -5.04 9.16
N GLU A 701 25.57 -5.52 10.40
CA GLU A 701 26.75 -6.14 11.02
C GLU A 701 26.37 -7.36 11.86
N ASP A 702 27.35 -8.22 12.13
CA ASP A 702 27.14 -9.47 12.87
C ASP A 702 26.62 -9.20 14.30
N VAL A 703 25.44 -9.73 14.62
CA VAL A 703 24.81 -9.54 15.94
C VAL A 703 25.15 -10.70 16.87
N THR A 704 25.97 -10.44 17.90
CA THR A 704 26.36 -11.47 18.87
C THR A 704 25.27 -11.69 19.92
N ILE A 705 24.64 -12.87 19.91
CA ILE A 705 23.66 -13.28 20.94
C ILE A 705 24.38 -13.78 22.20
N LYS A 706 25.33 -14.70 22.02
CA LYS A 706 26.27 -15.16 23.05
C LYS A 706 27.54 -15.67 22.40
N THR A 707 28.58 -15.97 23.18
CA THR A 707 29.84 -16.50 22.62
C THR A 707 29.59 -17.72 21.71
N GLY A 708 29.93 -17.58 20.43
CA GLY A 708 29.78 -18.62 19.41
C GLY A 708 28.40 -18.74 18.76
N VAL A 709 27.44 -17.86 19.10
CA VAL A 709 26.11 -17.80 18.49
C VAL A 709 25.84 -16.35 18.05
N THR A 710 25.73 -16.16 16.74
CA THR A 710 25.68 -14.85 16.09
C THR A 710 24.67 -14.88 14.95
N ILE A 711 23.96 -13.77 14.74
CA ILE A 711 23.18 -13.53 13.52
C ILE A 711 24.14 -12.92 12.48
N PRO A 712 24.36 -13.58 11.34
CA PRO A 712 25.30 -13.09 10.34
C PRO A 712 24.73 -11.92 9.53
N SER A 713 25.60 -10.98 9.17
CA SER A 713 25.32 -9.80 8.34
C SER A 713 25.46 -10.00 6.83
N GLY A 714 25.54 -11.26 6.38
CA GLY A 714 25.68 -11.62 4.97
C GLY A 714 24.43 -11.33 4.16
N ASP A 715 24.19 -12.13 3.12
CA ASP A 715 22.99 -12.01 2.29
C ASP A 715 21.73 -12.14 3.16
N ILE A 716 20.85 -11.15 3.06
CA ILE A 716 19.58 -11.09 3.77
C ILE A 716 18.44 -11.45 2.82
N TYR A 717 17.56 -12.33 3.28
CA TYR A 717 16.41 -12.86 2.55
C TYR A 717 15.12 -12.55 3.31
N PHE A 718 13.99 -12.67 2.64
CA PHE A 718 12.68 -12.41 3.25
C PHE A 718 11.71 -13.58 3.05
N VAL A 719 10.99 -13.97 4.11
CA VAL A 719 9.86 -14.89 4.03
C VAL A 719 8.66 -14.23 4.68
N GLY A 720 7.57 -14.09 3.93
CA GLY A 720 6.29 -13.61 4.45
C GLY A 720 5.23 -14.70 4.38
N HIS A 721 4.28 -14.68 5.31
CA HIS A 721 3.04 -15.45 5.22
C HIS A 721 1.82 -14.55 5.42
N SER A 722 0.84 -14.63 4.51
CA SER A 722 -0.44 -13.92 4.63
C SER A 722 -0.24 -12.40 4.77
N LEU A 723 -0.70 -11.75 5.85
CA LEU A 723 -0.40 -10.34 6.10
C LEU A 723 1.11 -10.03 6.04
N GLY A 724 1.97 -10.97 6.43
CA GLY A 724 3.42 -10.81 6.33
C GLY A 724 3.92 -10.68 4.89
N THR A 725 3.25 -11.25 3.90
CA THR A 725 3.54 -10.96 2.47
C THR A 725 2.93 -9.65 2.02
N ILE A 726 1.77 -9.26 2.59
CA ILE A 726 1.09 -8.01 2.25
C ILE A 726 1.96 -6.81 2.66
N THR A 727 2.56 -6.84 3.85
CA THR A 727 3.50 -5.80 4.30
C THR A 727 4.92 -6.02 3.78
N GLY A 728 5.31 -7.28 3.55
CA GLY A 728 6.61 -7.65 3.00
C GLY A 728 6.83 -7.26 1.54
N THR A 729 5.79 -7.31 0.70
CA THR A 729 5.88 -6.94 -0.72
C THR A 729 6.32 -5.47 -0.92
N PRO A 730 5.63 -4.46 -0.35
CA PRO A 730 6.08 -3.08 -0.47
C PRO A 730 7.41 -2.82 0.26
N PHE A 731 7.73 -3.55 1.34
CA PHE A 731 9.05 -3.50 1.97
C PHE A 731 10.17 -3.91 1.01
N VAL A 732 10.10 -5.12 0.43
CA VAL A 732 11.12 -5.65 -0.49
C VAL A 732 11.23 -4.75 -1.72
N ALA A 733 10.10 -4.37 -2.31
CA ALA A 733 10.07 -3.48 -3.48
C ALA A 733 10.64 -2.09 -3.19
N ALA A 734 10.53 -1.59 -1.95
CA ALA A 734 11.05 -0.29 -1.57
C ALA A 734 12.56 -0.30 -1.34
N VAL A 735 13.08 -1.27 -0.57
CA VAL A 735 14.52 -1.33 -0.28
C VAL A 735 15.35 -1.72 -1.49
N ASN A 736 14.78 -2.51 -2.42
CA ASN A 736 15.47 -2.94 -3.64
C ASN A 736 15.30 -1.96 -4.81
N ALA A 737 14.58 -0.85 -4.63
CA ALA A 737 14.31 0.10 -5.70
C ALA A 737 15.58 0.75 -6.27
N ASN A 738 16.62 0.93 -5.44
CA ASN A 738 17.96 1.35 -5.86
C ASN A 738 17.94 2.52 -6.88
N GLN A 739 17.18 3.57 -6.56
CA GLN A 739 16.83 4.64 -7.49
C GLN A 739 18.02 5.57 -7.77
N ILE A 740 19.02 5.57 -6.90
CA ILE A 740 20.29 6.30 -7.05
C ILE A 740 21.42 5.33 -7.43
N SER A 741 22.37 5.79 -8.23
CA SER A 741 23.51 4.98 -8.67
C SER A 741 24.57 4.78 -7.57
N GLU A 742 25.10 3.56 -7.44
CA GLU A 742 26.25 3.21 -6.58
C GLU A 742 27.50 4.08 -6.77
N THR A 743 27.69 4.68 -7.96
CA THR A 743 28.84 5.58 -8.19
C THR A 743 28.70 6.90 -7.42
N ILE A 744 27.47 7.27 -7.11
CA ILE A 744 27.10 8.50 -6.41
C ILE A 744 26.96 8.23 -4.91
N ASP A 745 26.25 7.16 -4.55
CA ASP A 745 26.10 6.71 -3.18
C ASP A 745 26.56 5.25 -3.04
N PRO A 746 27.71 5.01 -2.39
CA PRO A 746 28.24 3.66 -2.23
C PRO A 746 27.38 2.74 -1.34
N ASN A 747 26.40 3.29 -0.62
CA ASN A 747 25.54 2.55 0.31
C ASN A 747 24.25 2.02 -0.34
N VAL A 748 23.99 2.32 -1.61
CA VAL A 748 22.74 1.92 -2.32
C VAL A 748 22.45 0.42 -2.16
N LYS A 749 23.45 -0.46 -2.27
CA LYS A 749 23.28 -1.92 -2.11
C LYS A 749 23.27 -2.43 -0.67
N ALA A 750 23.52 -1.59 0.33
CA ALA A 750 23.71 -2.05 1.70
C ALA A 750 22.43 -2.57 2.35
N ASN A 751 21.24 -2.28 1.79
CA ASN A 751 19.93 -2.60 2.37
C ASN A 751 19.07 -3.57 1.54
N ASP A 752 19.56 -4.04 0.40
CA ASP A 752 18.81 -4.97 -0.45
C ASP A 752 18.43 -6.28 0.26
N ILE A 753 17.29 -6.82 -0.17
CA ILE A 753 16.85 -8.19 0.05
C ILE A 753 17.21 -9.02 -1.19
N THR A 754 18.02 -10.05 -0.97
CA THR A 754 18.63 -10.88 -2.02
C THR A 754 17.59 -11.68 -2.80
N ALA A 755 16.68 -12.34 -2.06
CA ALA A 755 15.54 -13.05 -2.61
C ALA A 755 14.43 -13.13 -1.56
N ALA A 756 13.20 -13.34 -2.01
CA ALA A 756 12.03 -13.41 -1.14
C ALA A 756 11.08 -14.57 -1.48
N SER A 757 10.40 -15.09 -0.47
CA SER A 757 9.36 -16.11 -0.60
C SER A 757 8.07 -15.61 0.04
N MET A 758 7.03 -15.48 -0.78
CA MET A 758 5.73 -14.93 -0.43
C MET A 758 4.70 -16.06 -0.37
N LEU A 759 4.39 -16.53 0.84
CA LEU A 759 3.44 -17.62 1.08
C LEU A 759 2.02 -17.05 1.28
N THR A 760 1.09 -17.47 0.43
CA THR A 760 -0.31 -17.00 0.35
C THR A 760 -0.45 -15.47 0.24
N PRO A 761 0.18 -14.83 -0.77
CA PRO A 761 0.14 -13.37 -0.93
C PRO A 761 -1.16 -12.86 -1.51
N GLY A 762 -1.50 -11.60 -1.27
CA GLY A 762 -2.70 -10.99 -1.85
C GLY A 762 -2.59 -9.47 -2.00
N GLY A 763 -3.20 -8.93 -3.04
CA GLY A 763 -3.34 -7.49 -3.27
C GLY A 763 -4.80 -7.08 -3.46
N GLY A 764 -5.03 -5.78 -3.68
CA GLY A 764 -6.37 -5.20 -3.75
C GLY A 764 -7.11 -5.39 -2.42
N ILE A 765 -6.44 -5.02 -1.32
CA ILE A 765 -6.72 -5.42 0.06
C ILE A 765 -8.21 -5.31 0.41
N VAL A 766 -8.89 -4.23 0.03
CA VAL A 766 -10.28 -4.01 0.45
C VAL A 766 -11.22 -4.99 -0.26
N ARG A 767 -11.05 -5.19 -1.56
CA ARG A 767 -11.87 -6.15 -2.31
C ARG A 767 -11.46 -7.59 -2.05
N LEU A 768 -10.21 -7.84 -1.70
CA LEU A 768 -9.76 -9.12 -1.17
C LEU A 768 -10.51 -9.45 0.11
N LEU A 769 -10.57 -8.52 1.08
CA LEU A 769 -11.30 -8.70 2.33
C LEU A 769 -12.81 -8.92 2.10
N GLU A 770 -13.40 -8.20 1.15
CA GLU A 770 -14.80 -8.40 0.75
C GLU A 770 -15.04 -9.76 0.07
N ASN A 771 -14.04 -10.33 -0.61
CA ASN A 771 -14.13 -11.63 -1.29
C ASN A 771 -13.59 -12.79 -0.44
N SER A 772 -13.14 -12.55 0.79
CA SER A 772 -12.65 -13.57 1.71
C SER A 772 -13.79 -14.23 2.48
N PRO A 773 -14.07 -15.54 2.32
CA PRO A 773 -15.06 -16.23 3.13
C PRO A 773 -14.80 -16.13 4.66
N THR A 774 -13.52 -15.98 5.05
CA THR A 774 -13.12 -15.80 6.45
C THR A 774 -13.48 -14.41 7.00
N PHE A 775 -13.22 -13.34 6.22
CA PHE A 775 -13.33 -11.96 6.72
C PHE A 775 -14.64 -11.26 6.34
N ALA A 776 -15.13 -11.45 5.10
CA ALA A 776 -16.26 -10.72 4.55
C ALA A 776 -17.51 -10.75 5.44
N PRO A 777 -17.92 -11.91 6.04
CA PRO A 777 -19.11 -11.96 6.88
C PRO A 777 -19.05 -11.04 8.09
N ARG A 778 -17.87 -10.94 8.73
CA ARG A 778 -17.67 -10.11 9.93
C ARG A 778 -17.64 -8.64 9.56
N ILE A 779 -16.97 -8.29 8.48
CA ILE A 779 -16.85 -6.92 7.97
C ILE A 779 -18.23 -6.40 7.55
N LEU A 780 -18.93 -7.11 6.67
CA LEU A 780 -20.20 -6.65 6.11
C LEU A 780 -21.30 -6.59 7.17
N LEU A 781 -21.39 -7.61 8.04
CA LEU A 781 -22.35 -7.58 9.15
C LEU A 781 -22.02 -6.44 10.14
N GLY A 782 -20.73 -6.23 10.43
CA GLY A 782 -20.26 -5.17 11.31
C GLY A 782 -20.64 -3.78 10.78
N LEU A 783 -20.30 -3.49 9.53
CA LEU A 783 -20.61 -2.21 8.86
C LEU A 783 -22.11 -1.96 8.79
N GLN A 784 -22.90 -2.99 8.45
CA GLN A 784 -24.36 -2.87 8.44
C GLN A 784 -24.91 -2.52 9.84
N GLN A 785 -24.37 -3.11 10.90
CA GLN A 785 -24.83 -2.87 12.26
C GLN A 785 -24.35 -1.52 12.83
N SER A 786 -23.12 -1.10 12.52
CA SER A 786 -22.49 0.08 13.11
C SER A 786 -22.75 1.37 12.34
N ALA A 787 -22.82 1.29 11.01
CA ALA A 787 -22.91 2.44 10.11
C ALA A 787 -24.12 2.36 9.16
N GLY A 788 -24.88 1.27 9.16
CA GLY A 788 -26.02 1.09 8.25
C GLY A 788 -25.65 0.81 6.80
N LEU A 789 -24.37 0.60 6.49
CA LEU A 789 -23.86 0.34 5.15
C LEU A 789 -24.14 -1.12 4.76
N ALA A 790 -24.90 -1.35 3.70
CA ALA A 790 -25.22 -2.69 3.20
C ALA A 790 -24.82 -2.89 1.73
N GLN A 791 -24.62 -4.16 1.33
CA GLN A 791 -24.33 -4.48 -0.07
C GLN A 791 -25.50 -4.08 -0.98
N GLY A 792 -25.16 -3.38 -2.07
CA GLY A 792 -26.12 -2.76 -2.99
C GLY A 792 -26.39 -1.28 -2.73
N ASP A 793 -25.81 -0.69 -1.67
CA ASP A 793 -25.87 0.75 -1.40
C ASP A 793 -24.69 1.47 -2.07
N ALA A 794 -24.90 2.67 -2.62
CA ALA A 794 -23.80 3.45 -3.23
C ALA A 794 -22.76 3.92 -2.19
N ASP A 795 -23.21 4.14 -0.95
CA ASP A 795 -22.35 4.60 0.15
C ASP A 795 -21.33 3.52 0.55
N LEU A 796 -21.72 2.23 0.53
CA LEU A 796 -20.78 1.13 0.79
C LEU A 796 -19.73 1.01 -0.32
N GLU A 797 -20.14 1.19 -1.58
CA GLU A 797 -19.22 1.21 -2.73
C GLU A 797 -18.20 2.35 -2.59
N THR A 798 -18.66 3.55 -2.24
CA THR A 798 -17.79 4.71 -2.00
C THR A 798 -16.86 4.45 -0.82
N TYR A 799 -17.39 3.90 0.27
CA TYR A 799 -16.62 3.54 1.46
C TYR A 799 -15.47 2.59 1.12
N PHE A 800 -15.73 1.50 0.37
CA PHE A 800 -14.67 0.57 -0.03
C PHE A 800 -13.68 1.16 -1.02
N ASN A 801 -14.13 1.98 -1.98
CA ASN A 801 -13.22 2.56 -2.97
C ASN A 801 -12.28 3.60 -2.34
N ILE A 802 -12.77 4.41 -1.38
CA ILE A 802 -11.91 5.34 -0.63
C ILE A 802 -11.00 4.59 0.35
N PHE A 803 -11.49 3.53 0.99
CA PHE A 803 -10.63 2.70 1.83
C PHE A 803 -9.49 2.08 1.01
N GLN A 804 -9.77 1.58 -0.19
CA GLN A 804 -8.75 1.03 -1.10
C GLN A 804 -7.75 2.12 -1.49
N ALA A 805 -8.23 3.28 -1.95
CA ALA A 805 -7.38 4.43 -2.26
C ALA A 805 -6.45 4.82 -1.10
N THR A 806 -6.94 4.67 0.14
CA THR A 806 -6.17 4.99 1.35
C THR A 806 -5.04 3.99 1.61
N VAL A 807 -5.24 2.71 1.34
CA VAL A 807 -4.23 1.66 1.60
C VAL A 807 -3.32 1.36 0.39
N ASP A 808 -3.61 1.90 -0.79
CA ASP A 808 -2.85 1.68 -2.03
C ASP A 808 -1.33 1.92 -1.90
N THR A 809 -0.95 2.89 -1.07
CA THR A 809 0.45 3.21 -0.72
C THR A 809 1.25 2.05 -0.11
N ALA A 810 0.57 1.01 0.36
CA ALA A 810 1.17 -0.22 0.90
C ALA A 810 0.44 -1.48 0.40
N ASP A 811 -0.36 -1.38 -0.67
CA ASP A 811 -1.04 -2.53 -1.26
C ASP A 811 -0.11 -3.25 -2.26
N PRO A 812 0.18 -4.55 -2.07
CA PRO A 812 1.09 -5.32 -2.92
C PRO A 812 0.88 -5.17 -4.42
N VAL A 813 -0.37 -5.04 -4.89
CA VAL A 813 -0.66 -4.99 -6.33
C VAL A 813 -0.04 -3.76 -7.02
N ASN A 814 0.25 -2.69 -6.27
CA ASN A 814 0.93 -1.50 -6.80
C ASN A 814 2.47 -1.64 -6.83
N PHE A 815 3.03 -2.73 -6.30
CA PHE A 815 4.48 -2.92 -6.18
C PHE A 815 5.00 -4.11 -7.00
N VAL A 816 4.15 -4.91 -7.63
CA VAL A 816 4.58 -6.11 -8.36
C VAL A 816 5.44 -5.80 -9.58
N ASP A 817 5.17 -4.71 -10.30
CA ASP A 817 6.00 -4.27 -11.43
C ASP A 817 7.41 -3.89 -10.97
N ASN A 818 7.51 -3.23 -9.81
CA ASN A 818 8.79 -2.87 -9.20
C ASN A 818 9.61 -4.11 -8.81
N LEU A 819 8.97 -5.16 -8.30
CA LEU A 819 9.67 -6.41 -7.94
C LEU A 819 10.30 -7.10 -9.16
N ALA A 820 9.64 -7.04 -10.32
CA ALA A 820 10.12 -7.64 -11.56
C ALA A 820 11.41 -6.99 -12.07
N ASP A 821 11.50 -5.66 -11.96
CA ASP A 821 12.57 -4.85 -12.55
C ASP A 821 13.85 -4.78 -11.69
N GLN A 822 13.78 -5.18 -10.42
CA GLN A 822 14.85 -4.96 -9.42
C GLN A 822 15.87 -6.10 -9.31
N GLY A 823 15.71 -7.20 -10.05
CA GLY A 823 16.69 -8.28 -10.12
C GLY A 823 16.73 -9.25 -8.93
N SER A 824 15.97 -8.99 -7.87
CA SER A 824 15.76 -9.95 -6.77
C SER A 824 14.79 -11.04 -7.19
N THR A 825 15.14 -12.30 -6.88
CA THR A 825 14.25 -13.43 -7.17
C THR A 825 13.14 -13.49 -6.12
N VAL A 826 11.88 -13.45 -6.54
CA VAL A 826 10.74 -13.52 -5.62
C VAL A 826 9.80 -14.65 -6.01
N LEU A 827 9.66 -15.63 -5.11
CA LEU A 827 8.71 -16.74 -5.24
C LEU A 827 7.36 -16.33 -4.63
N PHE A 828 6.29 -16.46 -5.41
CA PHE A 828 4.91 -16.34 -4.93
C PHE A 828 4.30 -17.74 -4.88
N SER A 829 3.59 -18.05 -3.80
CA SER A 829 2.99 -19.36 -3.61
C SER A 829 1.58 -19.23 -3.06
N GLU A 830 0.59 -19.80 -3.73
CA GLU A 830 -0.79 -19.82 -3.24
C GLU A 830 -1.31 -21.23 -2.99
N VAL A 831 -2.37 -21.31 -2.20
CA VAL A 831 -3.11 -22.55 -1.95
C VAL A 831 -4.43 -22.48 -2.69
N GLU A 832 -4.78 -23.53 -3.44
CA GLU A 832 -6.04 -23.65 -4.15
C GLU A 832 -7.24 -23.62 -3.17
N ASN A 833 -8.25 -22.80 -3.46
CA ASN A 833 -9.44 -22.59 -2.62
C ASN A 833 -9.16 -21.98 -1.23
N ASP A 834 -8.10 -21.16 -1.13
CA ASP A 834 -7.81 -20.41 0.08
C ASP A 834 -9.01 -19.52 0.49
N THR A 835 -9.48 -19.68 1.73
CA THR A 835 -10.64 -18.97 2.27
C THR A 835 -10.28 -17.70 3.03
N VAL A 836 -8.99 -17.43 3.23
CA VAL A 836 -8.47 -16.24 3.93
C VAL A 836 -8.04 -15.21 2.89
N ILE A 837 -7.11 -15.60 2.00
CA ILE A 837 -6.67 -14.80 0.86
C ILE A 837 -7.20 -15.49 -0.40
N PRO A 838 -8.34 -15.05 -0.96
CA PRO A 838 -8.88 -15.67 -2.17
C PRO A 838 -7.88 -15.59 -3.33
N ASN A 839 -7.77 -16.66 -4.11
CA ASN A 839 -6.84 -16.70 -5.25
C ASN A 839 -7.15 -15.60 -6.28
N ALA A 840 -8.43 -15.32 -6.54
CA ALA A 840 -8.91 -14.19 -7.34
C ALA A 840 -10.40 -13.90 -7.07
N ALA A 841 -10.94 -12.84 -7.68
CA ALA A 841 -12.33 -12.43 -7.53
C ALA A 841 -12.97 -11.90 -8.84
N ASP A 842 -12.55 -12.44 -10.00
CA ASP A 842 -13.10 -12.08 -11.30
C ASP A 842 -13.07 -13.27 -12.28
N ASP A 843 -14.26 -13.75 -12.68
CA ASP A 843 -14.41 -14.94 -13.53
C ASP A 843 -13.91 -14.70 -14.96
N ASP A 844 -14.14 -13.50 -15.50
CA ASP A 844 -13.78 -13.16 -16.88
C ASP A 844 -12.26 -13.06 -17.07
N VAL A 845 -11.54 -12.62 -16.03
CA VAL A 845 -10.09 -12.45 -16.06
C VAL A 845 -9.36 -13.72 -15.57
N TRP A 846 -9.81 -14.31 -14.47
CA TRP A 846 -9.06 -15.35 -13.74
C TRP A 846 -9.77 -16.71 -13.69
N GLY A 847 -11.02 -16.81 -14.15
CA GLY A 847 -11.83 -18.04 -14.05
C GLY A 847 -12.27 -18.37 -12.62
N ILE A 848 -12.17 -17.41 -11.70
CA ILE A 848 -12.60 -17.53 -10.30
C ILE A 848 -13.55 -16.36 -10.01
N PRO A 849 -14.86 -16.61 -9.83
CA PRO A 849 -15.84 -15.54 -9.65
C PRO A 849 -15.68 -14.84 -8.29
N ALA A 850 -16.22 -13.62 -8.20
CA ALA A 850 -16.42 -12.95 -6.93
C ALA A 850 -17.32 -13.77 -5.97
N LEU A 851 -17.15 -13.56 -4.67
CA LEU A 851 -17.86 -14.31 -3.63
C LEU A 851 -19.37 -13.99 -3.65
N ASP A 852 -20.18 -14.97 -4.05
CA ASP A 852 -21.64 -14.98 -3.91
C ASP A 852 -22.07 -16.22 -3.12
N ALA A 853 -22.24 -16.07 -1.80
CA ALA A 853 -22.55 -17.17 -0.90
C ALA A 853 -23.35 -16.73 0.33
N THR A 854 -24.19 -17.63 0.84
CA THR A 854 -24.74 -17.52 2.20
C THR A 854 -23.95 -18.43 3.14
N LEU A 855 -23.21 -17.80 4.05
CA LEU A 855 -22.35 -18.47 5.02
C LEU A 855 -23.09 -18.66 6.35
N THR A 856 -22.96 -19.84 6.94
CA THR A 856 -23.68 -20.26 8.16
C THR A 856 -22.93 -19.86 9.44
N PRO A 857 -23.60 -19.83 10.60
CA PRO A 857 -22.96 -19.73 11.91
C PRO A 857 -21.82 -20.71 12.12
N ALA A 858 -21.95 -21.95 11.64
CA ALA A 858 -20.92 -22.97 11.76
C ALA A 858 -19.66 -22.64 10.95
N GLN A 859 -19.80 -21.95 9.82
CA GLN A 859 -18.67 -21.55 8.98
C GLN A 859 -18.00 -20.26 9.47
N THR A 860 -18.77 -19.35 10.06
CA THR A 860 -18.32 -17.97 10.36
C THR A 860 -18.04 -17.71 11.83
N GLY A 861 -18.61 -18.54 12.72
CA GLY A 861 -18.68 -18.27 14.16
C GLY A 861 -19.63 -17.11 14.52
N LEU A 862 -20.44 -16.61 13.58
CA LEU A 862 -21.39 -15.53 13.81
C LEU A 862 -22.76 -16.07 14.27
N PRO A 863 -23.58 -15.27 15.00
CA PRO A 863 -24.85 -15.76 15.54
C PRO A 863 -25.94 -15.99 14.49
N ILE A 864 -25.72 -15.55 13.24
CA ILE A 864 -26.70 -15.60 12.15
C ILE A 864 -26.03 -16.03 10.83
N ASN A 865 -26.84 -16.46 9.86
CA ASN A 865 -26.36 -16.60 8.49
C ASN A 865 -26.05 -15.22 7.91
N VAL A 866 -24.96 -15.10 7.17
CA VAL A 866 -24.57 -13.87 6.47
C VAL A 866 -24.49 -14.16 4.98
N THR A 867 -25.21 -13.37 4.18
CA THR A 867 -25.12 -13.44 2.71
C THR A 867 -24.12 -12.41 2.24
N VAL A 868 -23.15 -12.86 1.45
CA VAL A 868 -22.13 -12.03 0.80
C VAL A 868 -22.39 -12.07 -0.70
N LYS A 869 -22.41 -10.88 -1.33
CA LYS A 869 -22.57 -10.65 -2.76
C LYS A 869 -21.57 -9.61 -3.24
N SER A 870 -20.33 -10.02 -3.32
CA SER A 870 -19.22 -9.16 -3.69
C SER A 870 -19.27 -8.85 -5.18
N PHE A 871 -18.82 -7.66 -5.57
CA PHE A 871 -18.65 -7.34 -6.97
C PHE A 871 -17.36 -7.93 -7.53
N SER A 872 -17.32 -8.12 -8.85
CA SER A 872 -16.10 -8.46 -9.56
C SER A 872 -14.97 -7.47 -9.24
N ALA A 873 -13.79 -8.02 -8.95
CA ALA A 873 -12.61 -7.28 -8.54
C ALA A 873 -11.35 -7.92 -9.19
N PRO A 874 -10.99 -7.49 -10.42
CA PRO A 874 -9.93 -8.13 -11.21
C PRO A 874 -8.53 -7.98 -10.61
N LEU A 875 -8.34 -7.05 -9.67
CA LEU A 875 -7.06 -6.78 -9.02
C LEU A 875 -7.01 -7.24 -7.55
N ALA A 876 -7.98 -8.04 -7.11
CA ALA A 876 -8.06 -8.58 -5.75
C ALA A 876 -7.64 -10.05 -5.67
N GLY A 877 -6.83 -10.39 -4.68
CA GLY A 877 -6.35 -11.75 -4.41
C GLY A 877 -4.90 -11.98 -4.81
N THR A 878 -4.51 -13.25 -4.95
CA THR A 878 -3.13 -13.66 -5.29
C THR A 878 -2.83 -13.58 -6.79
N ASN A 879 -3.72 -14.08 -7.65
CA ASN A 879 -3.51 -14.15 -9.10
C ASN A 879 -3.19 -12.80 -9.75
N PRO A 880 -3.79 -11.67 -9.35
CA PRO A 880 -3.41 -10.37 -9.90
C PRO A 880 -1.95 -10.00 -9.66
N LEU A 881 -1.31 -10.56 -8.63
CA LEU A 881 0.11 -10.33 -8.39
C LEU A 881 0.99 -11.03 -9.43
N SER A 882 0.45 -12.01 -10.16
CA SER A 882 1.14 -12.63 -11.30
C SER A 882 1.37 -11.66 -12.46
N LEU A 883 0.71 -10.49 -12.47
CA LEU A 883 0.91 -9.46 -13.50
C LEU A 883 2.34 -8.91 -13.55
N GLY A 884 3.10 -9.02 -12.45
CA GLY A 884 4.52 -8.68 -12.38
C GLY A 884 5.47 -9.77 -12.92
N PHE A 885 4.95 -10.90 -13.43
CA PHE A 885 5.78 -11.97 -13.99
C PHE A 885 5.60 -12.06 -15.50
N ASP A 886 6.70 -12.32 -16.22
CA ASP A 886 6.73 -12.40 -17.69
C ASP A 886 5.72 -13.43 -18.24
N ASP A 887 5.61 -14.59 -17.57
CA ASP A 887 4.72 -15.69 -17.95
C ASP A 887 3.44 -15.77 -17.08
N GLY A 888 3.17 -14.74 -16.26
CA GLY A 888 1.99 -14.68 -15.39
C GLY A 888 1.87 -15.90 -14.46
N LEU A 889 0.67 -16.50 -14.38
CA LEU A 889 0.41 -17.70 -13.57
C LEU A 889 1.21 -18.94 -13.99
N ALA A 890 1.85 -18.93 -15.17
CA ALA A 890 2.67 -20.03 -15.65
C ALA A 890 4.17 -19.84 -15.32
N ASP A 891 4.53 -18.72 -14.71
CA ASP A 891 5.90 -18.42 -14.33
C ASP A 891 6.41 -19.44 -13.28
N PRO A 892 7.66 -19.94 -13.39
CA PRO A 892 8.23 -20.88 -12.43
C PRO A 892 8.36 -20.31 -11.00
N LEU A 893 8.31 -18.99 -10.84
CA LEU A 893 8.31 -18.30 -9.55
C LEU A 893 6.89 -18.00 -9.04
N PHE A 894 5.85 -18.52 -9.69
CA PHE A 894 4.46 -18.45 -9.22
C PHE A 894 3.89 -19.88 -9.05
N HIS A 895 3.90 -20.40 -7.82
CA HIS A 895 3.46 -21.77 -7.53
C HIS A 895 2.02 -21.82 -7.02
N ILE A 896 1.21 -22.73 -7.58
CA ILE A 896 -0.15 -23.02 -7.11
C ILE A 896 -0.18 -24.41 -6.46
N TYR A 897 -0.32 -24.45 -5.14
CA TYR A 897 -0.44 -25.68 -4.37
C TYR A 897 -1.88 -26.21 -4.47
N LYS A 898 -2.06 -27.30 -5.21
CA LYS A 898 -3.38 -27.91 -5.46
C LYS A 898 -3.72 -28.97 -4.44
N GLN A 899 -5.00 -29.02 -4.05
CA GLN A 899 -5.46 -29.98 -3.05
C GLN A 899 -5.23 -31.43 -3.48
N ALA A 900 -5.37 -31.71 -4.79
CA ALA A 900 -5.24 -33.04 -5.35
C ALA A 900 -3.80 -33.60 -5.30
N ASP A 901 -2.80 -32.72 -5.29
CA ASP A 901 -1.38 -33.10 -5.29
C ASP A 901 -0.86 -33.38 -3.87
N TYR A 902 -1.56 -32.84 -2.86
CA TYR A 902 -1.21 -32.97 -1.44
C TYR A 902 -2.41 -33.45 -0.60
N PRO A 903 -2.86 -34.71 -0.76
CA PRO A 903 -3.91 -35.27 0.07
C PRO A 903 -3.42 -35.40 1.52
N ALA A 904 -4.23 -34.94 2.48
CA ALA A 904 -3.93 -35.10 3.90
C ALA A 904 -3.93 -36.58 4.29
N ALA A 905 -2.92 -36.99 5.08
CA ALA A 905 -2.90 -38.30 5.71
C ALA A 905 -3.95 -38.39 6.83
N ASP A 906 -4.26 -39.61 7.29
CA ASP A 906 -5.18 -39.81 8.42
C ASP A 906 -4.67 -39.05 9.67
N GLY A 907 -5.43 -38.06 10.11
CA GLY A 907 -5.10 -37.22 11.27
C GLY A 907 -4.29 -35.95 10.96
N GLU A 908 -4.00 -35.66 9.68
CA GLU A 908 -3.49 -34.36 9.26
C GLU A 908 -4.61 -33.43 8.79
N ASP A 909 -4.41 -32.13 8.98
CA ASP A 909 -5.22 -31.10 8.36
C ASP A 909 -4.99 -31.05 6.84
N SER A 910 -6.06 -30.73 6.11
CA SER A 910 -5.97 -30.50 4.67
C SER A 910 -5.13 -29.27 4.34
N LEU A 911 -4.52 -29.29 3.15
CA LEU A 911 -3.87 -28.12 2.56
C LEU A 911 -4.78 -26.88 2.71
N SER A 912 -4.23 -25.81 3.26
CA SER A 912 -4.99 -24.61 3.56
C SER A 912 -4.07 -23.39 3.67
N HIS A 913 -4.67 -22.22 3.83
CA HIS A 913 -3.96 -20.98 4.17
C HIS A 913 -2.98 -21.14 5.33
N GLY A 914 -3.33 -21.97 6.31
CA GLY A 914 -2.55 -22.18 7.53
C GLY A 914 -1.35 -23.11 7.36
N THR A 915 -1.18 -23.80 6.21
CA THR A 915 -0.15 -24.83 6.02
C THR A 915 1.29 -24.39 6.37
N PRO A 916 1.76 -23.17 6.03
CA PRO A 916 3.07 -22.68 6.47
C PRO A 916 3.24 -22.62 7.99
N VAL A 917 2.15 -22.44 8.73
CA VAL A 917 2.14 -22.31 10.19
C VAL A 917 1.85 -23.67 10.84
N SER A 918 0.83 -24.40 10.42
CA SER A 918 0.45 -25.70 10.99
C SER A 918 1.43 -26.83 10.66
N ALA A 919 2.28 -26.63 9.64
CA ALA A 919 3.12 -27.66 9.05
C ALA A 919 2.34 -28.87 8.49
N GLN A 920 1.07 -28.67 8.13
CA GLN A 920 0.18 -29.71 7.63
C GLN A 920 -0.55 -29.29 6.34
N PRO A 921 -0.67 -30.18 5.34
CA PRO A 921 -0.12 -31.53 5.32
C PRO A 921 1.40 -31.50 5.13
N ALA A 922 2.11 -32.44 5.76
CA ALA A 922 3.58 -32.36 5.87
C ALA A 922 4.28 -32.34 4.49
N ALA A 923 3.71 -33.02 3.50
CA ALA A 923 4.24 -33.05 2.13
C ALA A 923 4.21 -31.67 1.44
N ALA A 924 3.12 -30.92 1.59
CA ALA A 924 3.01 -29.57 1.03
C ALA A 924 3.95 -28.61 1.76
N PHE A 925 3.93 -28.64 3.10
CA PHE A 925 4.81 -27.81 3.93
C PHE A 925 6.30 -28.03 3.60
N GLY A 926 6.75 -29.29 3.50
CA GLY A 926 8.13 -29.60 3.11
C GLY A 926 8.48 -29.08 1.72
N THR A 927 7.55 -29.17 0.78
CA THR A 927 7.74 -28.65 -0.59
C THR A 927 7.89 -27.13 -0.58
N MET A 928 7.04 -26.40 0.16
CA MET A 928 7.14 -24.94 0.33
C MET A 928 8.50 -24.51 0.88
N ALA A 929 9.03 -25.25 1.86
CA ALA A 929 10.34 -24.98 2.45
C ALA A 929 11.49 -25.25 1.46
N VAL A 930 11.41 -26.34 0.69
CA VAL A 930 12.41 -26.67 -0.34
C VAL A 930 12.42 -25.62 -1.45
N GLU A 931 11.25 -25.22 -1.97
CA GLU A 931 11.16 -24.19 -3.01
C GLU A 931 11.71 -22.84 -2.51
N THR A 932 11.41 -22.48 -1.26
CA THR A 932 11.99 -21.29 -0.62
C THR A 932 13.52 -21.38 -0.53
N CYS A 933 14.05 -22.51 -0.06
CA CYS A 933 15.50 -22.74 0.06
C CYS A 933 16.21 -22.67 -1.31
N VAL A 934 15.63 -23.29 -2.35
CA VAL A 934 16.16 -23.24 -3.72
C VAL A 934 16.12 -21.83 -4.29
N THR A 935 15.03 -21.09 -4.05
CA THR A 935 14.90 -19.67 -4.45
C THR A 935 15.99 -18.81 -3.82
N PHE A 936 16.46 -19.16 -2.62
CA PHE A 936 17.55 -18.45 -1.92
C PHE A 936 18.96 -18.88 -2.38
N GLY A 937 19.04 -19.59 -3.50
CA GLY A 937 20.27 -19.91 -4.21
C GLY A 937 20.99 -21.16 -3.71
N GLU A 938 20.36 -21.95 -2.84
CA GLU A 938 20.89 -23.26 -2.44
C GLU A 938 20.58 -24.33 -3.49
N ALA A 939 21.45 -25.33 -3.60
CA ALA A 939 21.19 -26.44 -4.52
C ALA A 939 20.03 -27.29 -4.00
N ALA A 940 19.16 -27.77 -4.88
CA ALA A 940 18.02 -28.60 -4.48
C ALA A 940 18.41 -29.88 -3.70
N GLY A 941 19.64 -30.38 -3.87
CA GLY A 941 20.15 -31.51 -3.09
C GLY A 941 20.61 -31.16 -1.67
N ASP A 942 20.84 -29.87 -1.39
CA ASP A 942 21.21 -29.33 -0.09
C ASP A 942 19.98 -28.87 0.71
N CYS A 943 18.84 -28.66 0.04
CA CYS A 943 17.53 -28.41 0.65
C CYS A 943 16.82 -29.76 0.92
N SER A 944 17.03 -30.35 2.11
CA SER A 944 16.34 -31.60 2.48
C SER A 944 14.93 -31.29 3.03
N PRO A 945 13.86 -31.97 2.57
CA PRO A 945 12.61 -32.00 3.31
C PRO A 945 12.79 -32.71 4.66
#